data_AF-A0A945Z3M5-F1
#
_entry.id   AF-A0A945Z3M5-F1
#
_cell.length_a   1.000
_cell.length_b   1.000
_cell.length_c   1.000
_cell.angle_alpha   90.00
_cell.angle_beta   90.00
_cell.angle_gamma   90.00
#
_symmetry.space_group_name_H-M   'P 1'
#
loop_
_entity.id
_entity.type
_entity.pdbx_description
1 polymer ?
#
loop_
_entity_poly.entity_id
_entity_poly.type
_entity_poly.pdbx_seq_one_letter_code
_entity_poly.pdbx_strand_id
1 'polypeptide(L)'
;MKFTKSKTLRFQIILVSVLLLFVLIILLGISIKRSLDAKKQTEEYVIINRISGLLNTVAGWQAIERGYGATIIGSNKGDSSPFFPKFLEMSEKGDSRVLQIEKEVETLLNIRSDKTFEKIFRKWRKRYELLVSARHKIASNNISNDEWLDIATLNIRDEFNLRNTTFAPHNTEEKILYLNNVLRPNIAILCEYAGLERALISNTIESGDPLSDKCINRIKRYRSIIDQSLDQILFLKELPSTSTQMKQSIEIFENEFLQSYQLLKEEVYSSSEIMREEIKRVKENIANRTAIFQNYLHGIKTDLLNISKNKDVIALAKSLSLSAEEDIRLPEQLSAVENLFNKYSQVKRVYKQIRFLDNIGYERVHVDFDGNVTNIIHGAKLQDKSERYYFRKSVNLSQGDIYTSPLDLNIEHGRIELPYQPVMRYITPVFVDGKKTGFIIFNLLTNTPSFLPKITGNEGGNDYILANQNGFYLHHTDKVKEWGMMELLNKSHHNIREDYPEVAELILSGSKGHVRLASGSVIVYRPFFPNLETDPNIFWIIIKQIKGVDYPVNASAWFDEATKAINTGLAIASIAGEEATGIMSEMESTTERNVLISYIILGFAVFVFIYFFRWSRNRVLKPIQKLTGATQKIAEGDFSYRVDVKQGDEIGILANNFNIMADELMNDITMRKQAEGRLSAQYYVTKVLAESATIKEALPKILKAICTALQWDLGEI
;
A
#
# COMPACT_ATOMS: atom_id res chain seq x y z
N MET A 1 53.59 34.51 -66.93
CA MET A 1 52.71 34.74 -65.76
C MET A 1 52.36 33.37 -65.16
N LYS A 2 52.72 33.10 -63.89
CA LYS A 2 52.42 31.83 -63.21
C LYS A 2 50.94 31.83 -62.79
N PHE A 3 50.15 30.89 -63.31
CA PHE A 3 48.75 30.71 -62.91
C PHE A 3 48.67 29.96 -61.58
N THR A 4 47.80 30.43 -60.69
CA THR A 4 47.47 29.74 -59.44
C THR A 4 46.52 28.58 -59.75
N LYS A 5 46.86 27.37 -59.29
CA LYS A 5 46.12 26.09 -59.52
C LYS A 5 44.60 26.13 -59.22
N SER A 6 44.08 27.18 -58.58
CA SER A 6 42.70 27.29 -58.08
C SER A 6 41.65 27.69 -59.12
N LYS A 7 42.02 27.96 -60.39
CA LYS A 7 41.11 28.54 -61.39
C LYS A 7 40.68 27.60 -62.54
N THR A 8 41.10 26.34 -62.52
CA THR A 8 40.74 25.36 -63.58
C THR A 8 39.36 24.73 -63.37
N LEU A 9 38.61 24.43 -64.45
CA LEU A 9 37.31 23.73 -64.41
C LEU A 9 37.35 22.45 -63.57
N ARG A 10 38.44 21.68 -63.69
CA ARG A 10 38.67 20.48 -62.86
C ARG A 10 38.71 20.83 -61.38
N PHE A 11 39.51 21.83 -60.99
CA PHE A 11 39.61 22.26 -59.60
C PHE A 11 38.25 22.70 -59.04
N GLN A 12 37.41 23.31 -59.86
CA GLN A 12 36.14 23.89 -59.45
C GLN A 12 35.01 22.85 -59.32
N ILE A 13 34.93 21.88 -60.24
CA ILE A 13 34.04 20.71 -60.10
C ILE A 13 34.46 19.87 -58.88
N ILE A 14 35.77 19.70 -58.69
CA ILE A 14 36.33 19.03 -57.52
C ILE A 14 35.92 19.81 -56.25
N LEU A 15 36.03 21.14 -56.23
CA LEU A 15 35.71 21.97 -55.06
C LEU A 15 34.25 21.80 -54.59
N VAL A 16 33.28 21.84 -55.49
CA VAL A 16 31.86 21.71 -55.11
C VAL A 16 31.46 20.27 -54.82
N SER A 17 32.03 19.31 -55.55
CA SER A 17 31.87 17.90 -55.19
C SER A 17 32.43 17.64 -53.79
N VAL A 18 33.58 18.23 -53.44
CA VAL A 18 34.18 18.15 -52.10
C VAL A 18 33.31 18.84 -51.04
N LEU A 19 32.74 20.02 -51.32
CA LEU A 19 31.84 20.72 -50.38
C LEU A 19 30.55 19.93 -50.09
N LEU A 20 29.89 19.43 -51.14
CA LEU A 20 28.68 18.61 -50.97
C LEU A 20 28.98 17.28 -50.29
N LEU A 21 30.10 16.65 -50.65
CA LEU A 21 30.59 15.45 -49.97
C LEU A 21 30.90 15.74 -48.50
N PHE A 22 31.47 16.89 -48.17
CA PHE A 22 31.75 17.29 -46.79
C PHE A 22 30.47 17.47 -45.96
N VAL A 23 29.44 18.13 -46.51
CA VAL A 23 28.13 18.24 -45.86
C VAL A 23 27.49 16.86 -45.67
N LEU A 24 27.55 15.99 -46.69
CA LEU A 24 27.03 14.63 -46.61
C LEU A 24 27.76 13.81 -45.52
N ILE A 25 29.09 13.92 -45.45
CA ILE A 25 29.92 13.25 -44.44
C ILE A 25 29.56 13.73 -43.03
N ILE A 26 29.32 15.04 -42.84
CA ILE A 26 28.89 15.58 -41.53
C ILE A 26 27.54 14.99 -41.13
N LEU A 27 26.55 15.00 -42.03
CA LEU A 27 25.21 14.47 -41.75
C LEU A 27 25.25 12.96 -41.47
N LEU A 28 26.00 12.20 -42.27
CA LEU A 28 26.24 10.78 -42.05
C LEU A 28 26.95 10.54 -40.71
N GLY A 29 27.97 11.34 -40.37
CA GLY A 29 28.69 11.24 -39.11
C GLY A 29 27.79 11.47 -37.89
N ILE A 30 26.90 12.47 -37.95
CA ILE A 30 25.91 12.72 -36.89
C ILE A 30 24.93 11.56 -36.76
N SER A 31 24.43 11.03 -37.89
CA SER A 31 23.50 9.89 -37.91
C SER A 31 24.13 8.62 -37.37
N ILE A 32 25.36 8.32 -37.80
CA ILE A 32 26.14 7.16 -37.33
C ILE A 32 26.43 7.30 -35.83
N LYS A 33 26.85 8.47 -35.35
CA LYS A 33 27.07 8.69 -33.91
C LYS A 33 25.81 8.42 -33.10
N ARG A 34 24.66 8.98 -33.50
CA ARG A 34 23.36 8.71 -32.84
C ARG A 34 23.02 7.22 -32.83
N SER A 35 23.26 6.53 -33.94
CA SER A 35 23.01 5.09 -34.03
C SER A 35 23.95 4.27 -33.13
N LEU A 36 25.22 4.67 -33.00
CA LEU A 36 26.17 4.03 -32.08
C LEU A 36 25.82 4.26 -30.62
N ASP A 37 25.41 5.48 -30.26
CA ASP A 37 24.96 5.81 -28.90
C ASP A 37 23.72 4.98 -28.53
N ALA A 38 22.74 4.86 -29.44
CA ALA A 38 21.57 4.01 -29.25
C ALA A 38 21.92 2.52 -29.11
N LYS A 39 22.92 2.03 -29.87
CA LYS A 39 23.40 0.65 -29.74
C LYS A 39 24.03 0.40 -28.36
N LYS A 40 24.86 1.32 -27.86
CA LYS A 40 25.47 1.22 -26.53
C LYS A 40 24.41 1.20 -25.42
N GLN A 41 23.39 2.07 -25.52
CA GLN A 41 22.26 2.05 -24.60
C GLN A 41 21.49 0.72 -24.64
N THR A 42 21.31 0.15 -25.84
CA THR A 42 20.64 -1.15 -26.00
C THR A 42 21.40 -2.27 -25.26
N GLU A 43 22.73 -2.30 -25.35
CA GLU A 43 23.57 -3.26 -24.62
C GLU A 43 23.41 -3.11 -23.09
N GLU A 44 23.36 -1.87 -22.59
CA GLU A 44 23.09 -1.58 -21.18
C GLU A 44 21.70 -2.08 -20.74
N TYR A 45 20.65 -1.79 -21.49
CA TYR A 45 19.29 -2.23 -21.16
C TYR A 45 19.12 -3.75 -21.15
N VAL A 46 19.83 -4.48 -22.01
CA VAL A 46 19.79 -5.94 -21.99
C VAL A 46 20.34 -6.48 -20.67
N ILE A 47 21.43 -5.91 -20.16
CA ILE A 47 22.04 -6.30 -18.88
C ILE A 47 21.10 -5.93 -17.72
N ILE A 48 20.60 -4.69 -17.70
CA ILE A 48 19.64 -4.23 -16.69
C ILE A 48 18.39 -5.14 -16.64
N ASN A 49 17.84 -5.50 -17.80
CA ASN A 49 16.67 -6.37 -17.88
C ASN A 49 16.97 -7.80 -17.36
N ARG A 50 18.18 -8.33 -17.62
CA ARG A 50 18.62 -9.61 -17.05
C ARG A 50 18.74 -9.54 -15.54
N ILE A 51 19.40 -8.51 -15.01
CA ILE A 51 19.53 -8.30 -13.55
C ILE A 51 18.13 -8.24 -12.92
N SER A 52 17.21 -7.49 -13.53
CA SER A 52 15.83 -7.38 -13.05
C SER A 52 15.07 -8.72 -13.04
N GLY A 53 15.17 -9.49 -14.13
CA GLY A 53 14.57 -10.81 -14.22
C GLY A 53 15.13 -11.79 -13.17
N LEU A 54 16.44 -11.74 -12.94
CA LEU A 54 17.11 -12.53 -11.91
C LEU A 54 16.68 -12.09 -10.50
N LEU A 55 16.59 -10.79 -10.23
CA LEU A 55 16.14 -10.22 -8.95
C LEU A 55 14.69 -10.61 -8.63
N ASN A 56 13.80 -10.59 -9.61
CA ASN A 56 12.42 -11.07 -9.42
C ASN A 56 12.39 -12.57 -9.13
N THR A 57 13.25 -13.35 -9.78
CA THR A 57 13.31 -14.80 -9.61
C THR A 57 13.87 -15.17 -8.23
N VAL A 58 14.94 -14.53 -7.78
CA VAL A 58 15.53 -14.78 -6.45
C VAL A 58 14.58 -14.37 -5.33
N ALA A 59 13.90 -13.23 -5.44
CA ALA A 59 12.88 -12.80 -4.49
C ALA A 59 11.74 -13.81 -4.38
N GLY A 60 11.33 -14.40 -5.50
CA GLY A 60 10.34 -15.48 -5.54
C GLY A 60 10.80 -16.73 -4.77
N TRP A 61 12.01 -17.20 -5.02
CA TRP A 61 12.55 -18.37 -4.32
C TRP A 61 12.74 -18.13 -2.82
N GLN A 62 13.30 -16.98 -2.45
CA GLN A 62 13.50 -16.62 -1.06
C GLN A 62 12.20 -16.33 -0.31
N ALA A 63 11.13 -15.90 -0.99
CA ALA A 63 9.80 -15.78 -0.38
C ALA A 63 9.23 -17.17 0.00
N ILE A 64 9.45 -18.18 -0.86
CA ILE A 64 9.07 -19.56 -0.58
C ILE A 64 9.96 -20.13 0.54
N GLU A 65 11.27 -19.88 0.47
CA GLU A 65 12.24 -20.21 1.52
C GLU A 65 11.80 -19.66 2.89
N ARG A 66 11.44 -18.38 2.94
CA ARG A 66 10.91 -17.71 4.14
C ARG A 66 9.73 -18.47 4.74
N GLY A 67 8.77 -18.87 3.89
CA GLY A 67 7.58 -19.62 4.31
C GLY A 67 7.91 -21.01 4.88
N TYR A 68 8.82 -21.74 4.23
CA TYR A 68 9.30 -23.02 4.78
C TYR A 68 10.06 -22.83 6.09
N GLY A 69 10.97 -21.86 6.17
CA GLY A 69 11.72 -21.55 7.39
C GLY A 69 10.80 -21.25 8.58
N ALA A 70 9.77 -20.42 8.38
CA ALA A 70 8.78 -20.11 9.42
C ALA A 70 8.00 -21.34 9.87
N THR A 71 7.62 -22.21 8.92
CA THR A 71 6.93 -23.48 9.21
C THR A 71 7.81 -24.44 10.00
N ILE A 72 9.10 -24.52 9.67
CA ILE A 72 10.08 -25.37 10.35
C ILE A 72 10.27 -24.90 11.80
N ILE A 73 10.50 -23.59 12.01
CA ILE A 73 10.66 -22.99 13.34
C ILE A 73 9.39 -23.20 14.17
N GLY A 74 8.21 -22.93 13.61
CA GLY A 74 6.92 -23.11 14.30
C GLY A 74 6.63 -24.57 14.68
N SER A 75 7.18 -25.53 13.94
CA SER A 75 7.08 -26.96 14.27
C SER A 75 8.07 -27.41 15.35
N ASN A 76 9.07 -26.59 15.69
CA ASN A 76 10.14 -26.87 16.65
C ASN A 76 10.97 -28.14 16.31
N LYS A 77 11.04 -28.51 15.02
CA LYS A 77 11.71 -29.73 14.53
C LYS A 77 13.05 -29.48 13.86
N GLY A 78 13.39 -28.23 13.53
CA GLY A 78 14.64 -27.90 12.84
C GLY A 78 14.87 -28.74 11.58
N ASP A 79 16.07 -29.32 11.46
CA ASP A 79 16.46 -30.18 10.34
C ASP A 79 15.66 -31.49 10.19
N SER A 80 15.04 -31.97 11.27
CA SER A 80 14.15 -33.15 11.25
C SER A 80 12.76 -32.88 10.67
N SER A 81 12.45 -31.63 10.31
CA SER A 81 11.19 -31.26 9.68
C SER A 81 11.07 -31.84 8.26
N PRO A 82 9.91 -32.38 7.84
CA PRO A 82 9.71 -32.85 6.46
C PRO A 82 9.80 -31.73 5.42
N PHE A 83 9.72 -30.46 5.84
CA PHE A 83 9.88 -29.30 4.98
C PHE A 83 11.35 -28.85 4.82
N PHE A 84 12.27 -29.36 5.64
CA PHE A 84 13.68 -28.95 5.63
C PHE A 84 14.40 -29.21 4.29
N PRO A 85 14.19 -30.35 3.60
CA PRO A 85 14.77 -30.55 2.27
C PRO A 85 14.27 -29.54 1.23
N LYS A 86 12.97 -29.20 1.27
CA LYS A 86 12.39 -28.18 0.37
C LYS A 86 12.91 -26.79 0.69
N PHE A 87 13.10 -26.47 1.96
CA PHE A 87 13.75 -25.24 2.39
C PHE A 87 15.14 -25.10 1.77
N LEU A 88 16.00 -26.12 1.89
CA LEU A 88 17.33 -26.13 1.27
C LEU A 88 17.30 -26.02 -0.25
N GLU A 89 16.36 -26.71 -0.91
CA GLU A 89 16.18 -26.63 -2.37
C GLU A 89 15.85 -25.19 -2.81
N MET A 90 14.99 -24.47 -2.07
CA MET A 90 14.67 -23.08 -2.39
C MET A 90 15.87 -22.16 -2.12
N SER A 91 16.60 -22.38 -1.03
CA SER A 91 17.84 -21.65 -0.74
C SER A 91 18.85 -21.82 -1.89
N GLU A 92 19.12 -23.04 -2.35
CA GLU A 92 20.07 -23.32 -3.43
C GLU A 92 19.66 -22.65 -4.76
N LYS A 93 18.36 -22.70 -5.10
CA LYS A 93 17.82 -21.99 -6.27
C LYS A 93 18.01 -20.47 -6.14
N GLY A 94 17.80 -19.92 -4.96
CA GLY A 94 18.05 -18.51 -4.67
C GLY A 94 19.53 -18.16 -4.86
N ASP A 95 20.41 -18.94 -4.27
CA ASP A 95 21.86 -18.70 -4.25
C ASP A 95 22.48 -18.75 -5.65
N SER A 96 22.03 -19.69 -6.47
CA SER A 96 22.42 -19.76 -7.89
C SER A 96 22.06 -18.49 -8.67
N ARG A 97 20.92 -17.86 -8.35
CA ARG A 97 20.49 -16.60 -8.97
C ARG A 97 21.27 -15.41 -8.44
N VAL A 98 21.59 -15.39 -7.15
CA VAL A 98 22.47 -14.35 -6.56
C VAL A 98 23.82 -14.31 -7.28
N LEU A 99 24.47 -15.46 -7.49
CA LEU A 99 25.74 -15.53 -8.21
C LEU A 99 25.64 -14.99 -9.65
N GLN A 100 24.52 -15.25 -10.34
CA GLN A 100 24.28 -14.70 -11.68
C GLN A 100 24.07 -13.18 -11.64
N ILE A 101 23.36 -12.67 -10.63
CA ILE A 101 23.16 -11.23 -10.42
C ILE A 101 24.51 -10.55 -10.22
N GLU A 102 25.37 -11.09 -9.35
CA GLU A 102 26.69 -10.50 -9.08
C GLU A 102 27.53 -10.35 -10.36
N LYS A 103 27.51 -11.37 -11.23
CA LYS A 103 28.23 -11.34 -12.51
C LYS A 103 27.69 -10.31 -13.50
N GLU A 104 26.36 -10.22 -13.63
CA GLU A 104 25.72 -9.23 -14.50
C GLU A 104 25.92 -7.80 -13.94
N VAL A 105 25.92 -7.63 -12.61
CA VAL A 105 26.22 -6.35 -11.94
C VAL A 105 27.66 -5.91 -12.21
N GLU A 106 28.64 -6.80 -12.12
CA GLU A 106 30.03 -6.50 -12.47
C GLU A 106 30.15 -6.05 -13.94
N THR A 107 29.43 -6.73 -14.83
CA THR A 107 29.37 -6.36 -16.25
C THR A 107 28.76 -4.98 -16.45
N LEU A 108 27.66 -4.67 -15.74
CA LEU A 108 27.03 -3.35 -15.76
C LEU A 108 27.97 -2.25 -15.24
N LEU A 109 28.66 -2.49 -14.12
CA LEU A 109 29.58 -1.53 -13.49
C LEU A 109 30.80 -1.22 -14.37
N ASN A 110 31.22 -2.17 -15.22
CA ASN A 110 32.28 -1.95 -16.22
C ASN A 110 31.83 -1.02 -17.38
N ILE A 111 30.54 -1.02 -17.70
CA ILE A 111 29.96 -0.19 -18.77
C ILE A 111 29.51 1.18 -18.22
N ARG A 112 29.03 1.19 -16.96
CA ARG A 112 28.41 2.32 -16.28
C ARG A 112 28.97 2.46 -14.85
N SER A 113 29.64 3.58 -14.58
CA SER A 113 30.00 3.96 -13.22
C SER A 113 28.83 4.64 -12.53
N ASP A 114 28.20 3.95 -11.58
CA ASP A 114 27.10 4.48 -10.76
C ASP A 114 27.37 4.16 -9.28
N LYS A 115 27.87 5.16 -8.55
CA LYS A 115 28.20 5.04 -7.12
C LYS A 115 26.97 4.76 -6.25
N THR A 116 25.80 5.24 -6.65
CA THR A 116 24.54 5.03 -5.92
C THR A 116 24.10 3.59 -6.06
N PHE A 117 24.13 3.06 -7.29
CA PHE A 117 23.87 1.66 -7.56
C PHE A 117 24.86 0.74 -6.80
N GLU A 118 26.16 1.04 -6.83
CA GLU A 118 27.18 0.28 -6.11
C GLU A 118 26.98 0.28 -4.58
N LYS A 119 26.54 1.41 -4.00
CA LYS A 119 26.17 1.52 -2.57
C LYS A 119 25.00 0.59 -2.23
N ILE A 120 23.96 0.56 -3.06
CA ILE A 120 22.76 -0.26 -2.84
C ILE A 120 23.06 -1.74 -3.03
N PHE A 121 23.84 -2.09 -4.07
CA PHE A 121 24.30 -3.45 -4.28
C PHE A 121 25.08 -3.99 -3.08
N ARG A 122 26.02 -3.20 -2.52
CA ARG A 122 26.73 -3.57 -1.29
C ARG A 122 25.82 -3.75 -0.09
N LYS A 123 24.79 -2.90 0.05
CA LYS A 123 23.80 -3.01 1.13
C LYS A 123 23.01 -4.32 1.01
N TRP A 124 22.48 -4.60 -0.17
CA TRP A 124 21.78 -5.85 -0.46
C TRP A 124 22.67 -7.06 -0.19
N ARG A 125 23.93 -7.03 -0.64
CA ARG A 125 24.86 -8.15 -0.44
C ARG A 125 25.09 -8.49 1.04
N LYS A 126 25.28 -7.46 1.88
CA LYS A 126 25.38 -7.64 3.34
C LYS A 126 24.10 -8.23 3.94
N ARG A 127 22.93 -7.81 3.44
CA ARG A 127 21.64 -8.35 3.90
C ARG A 127 21.48 -9.82 3.51
N TYR A 128 21.91 -10.18 2.31
CA TYR A 128 21.89 -11.55 1.84
C TYR A 128 22.84 -12.45 2.64
N GLU A 129 24.02 -11.95 3.04
CA GLU A 129 24.91 -12.68 3.97
C GLU A 129 24.26 -12.96 5.33
N LEU A 130 23.46 -12.02 5.84
CA LEU A 130 22.67 -12.24 7.07
C LEU A 130 21.59 -13.30 6.86
N LEU A 131 20.91 -13.31 5.71
CA LEU A 131 19.96 -14.36 5.36
C LEU A 131 20.64 -15.73 5.35
N VAL A 132 21.79 -15.84 4.67
CA VAL A 132 22.59 -17.08 4.62
C VAL A 132 22.96 -17.56 6.02
N SER A 133 23.44 -16.66 6.88
CA SER A 133 23.78 -16.98 8.27
C SER A 133 22.57 -17.46 9.09
N ALA A 134 21.40 -16.84 8.90
CA ALA A 134 20.17 -17.21 9.58
C ALA A 134 19.68 -18.62 9.21
N ARG A 135 19.91 -19.08 7.97
CA ARG A 135 19.55 -20.45 7.52
C ARG A 135 20.18 -21.53 8.40
N HIS A 136 21.42 -21.34 8.83
CA HIS A 136 22.13 -22.29 9.69
C HIS A 136 21.49 -22.40 11.09
N LYS A 137 20.88 -21.32 11.58
CA LYS A 137 20.17 -21.32 12.87
C LYS A 137 18.82 -22.05 12.80
N ILE A 138 18.20 -22.14 11.62
CA ILE A 138 16.92 -22.88 11.44
C ILE A 138 17.12 -24.36 11.69
N ALA A 139 18.19 -24.95 11.17
CA ALA A 139 18.51 -26.38 11.35
C ALA A 139 18.60 -26.75 12.84
N SER A 140 19.25 -25.90 13.64
CA SER A 140 19.43 -26.09 15.08
C SER A 140 18.32 -25.49 15.94
N ASN A 141 17.26 -24.95 15.32
CA ASN A 141 16.14 -24.28 15.98
C ASN A 141 16.57 -23.16 16.97
N ASN A 142 17.65 -22.46 16.63
CA ASN A 142 18.28 -21.40 17.43
C ASN A 142 17.92 -19.99 16.92
N ILE A 143 16.75 -19.83 16.30
CA ILE A 143 16.25 -18.56 15.78
C ILE A 143 14.73 -18.49 16.04
N SER A 144 14.25 -17.32 16.45
CA SER A 144 12.81 -17.11 16.63
C SER A 144 12.12 -16.94 15.28
N ASN A 145 10.82 -17.20 15.23
CA ASN A 145 10.04 -17.02 13.99
C ASN A 145 10.05 -15.54 13.55
N ASP A 146 9.98 -14.61 14.50
CA ASP A 146 10.00 -13.17 14.21
C ASP A 146 11.37 -12.74 13.65
N GLU A 147 12.49 -13.17 14.26
CA GLU A 147 13.84 -12.85 13.77
C GLU A 147 14.05 -13.38 12.35
N TRP A 148 13.61 -14.61 12.05
CA TRP A 148 13.70 -15.19 10.71
C TRP A 148 12.87 -14.42 9.67
N LEU A 149 11.59 -14.15 10.00
CA LEU A 149 10.68 -13.45 9.11
C LEU A 149 11.19 -12.05 8.79
N ASP A 150 11.76 -11.35 9.78
CA ASP A 150 12.35 -10.02 9.60
C ASP A 150 13.57 -10.07 8.67
N ILE A 151 14.53 -10.95 8.92
CA ILE A 151 15.75 -11.08 8.09
C ILE A 151 15.39 -11.36 6.63
N ALA A 152 14.54 -12.35 6.38
CA ALA A 152 14.14 -12.74 5.03
C ALA A 152 13.32 -11.66 4.33
N THR A 153 12.41 -11.00 5.05
CA THR A 153 11.59 -9.91 4.48
C THR A 153 12.43 -8.70 4.12
N LEU A 154 13.39 -8.32 4.97
CA LEU A 154 14.33 -7.23 4.70
C LEU A 154 15.23 -7.54 3.51
N ASN A 155 15.68 -8.79 3.34
CA ASN A 155 16.45 -9.19 2.17
C ASN A 155 15.67 -9.04 0.86
N ILE A 156 14.45 -9.60 0.81
CA ILE A 156 13.56 -9.48 -0.35
C ILE A 156 13.24 -8.01 -0.66
N ARG A 157 13.07 -7.17 0.37
CA ARG A 157 12.90 -5.73 0.19
C ARG A 157 14.13 -5.07 -0.43
N ASP A 158 15.33 -5.38 0.07
CA ASP A 158 16.58 -4.86 -0.49
C ASP A 158 16.81 -5.37 -1.95
N GLU A 159 16.31 -6.55 -2.33
CA GLU A 159 16.30 -7.05 -3.73
C GLU A 159 15.42 -6.20 -4.64
N PHE A 160 14.20 -5.89 -4.22
CA PHE A 160 13.32 -4.99 -4.96
C PHE A 160 13.89 -3.58 -5.06
N ASN A 161 14.53 -3.09 -4.00
CA ASN A 161 15.22 -1.80 -4.02
C ASN A 161 16.35 -1.80 -5.05
N LEU A 162 17.22 -2.81 -5.04
CA LEU A 162 18.29 -2.96 -6.03
C LEU A 162 17.74 -3.00 -7.47
N ARG A 163 16.66 -3.76 -7.70
CA ARG A 163 15.97 -3.82 -9.00
C ARG A 163 15.43 -2.46 -9.43
N ASN A 164 14.80 -1.72 -8.52
CA ASN A 164 14.26 -0.40 -8.85
C ASN A 164 15.41 0.57 -9.18
N THR A 165 16.57 0.46 -8.50
CA THR A 165 17.75 1.28 -8.79
C THR A 165 18.38 0.96 -10.14
N THR A 166 18.34 -0.28 -10.65
CA THR A 166 18.89 -0.57 -11.98
C THR A 166 18.20 0.24 -13.09
N PHE A 167 16.92 0.59 -12.91
CA PHE A 167 16.14 1.44 -13.82
C PHE A 167 16.03 2.89 -13.36
N ALA A 168 16.88 3.34 -12.43
CA ALA A 168 16.92 4.75 -12.08
C ALA A 168 17.25 5.59 -13.34
N PRO A 169 16.61 6.76 -13.53
CA PRO A 169 16.75 7.51 -14.77
C PRO A 169 18.10 8.22 -14.87
N HIS A 170 18.77 8.05 -16.02
CA HIS A 170 20.10 8.55 -16.38
C HIS A 170 20.05 9.53 -17.54
N ASN A 171 19.00 9.45 -18.35
CA ASN A 171 18.72 10.38 -19.42
C ASN A 171 17.33 11.01 -19.27
N THR A 172 17.09 12.00 -20.12
CA THR A 172 15.89 12.82 -20.15
C THR A 172 14.61 12.00 -20.38
N GLU A 173 14.65 11.04 -21.30
CA GLU A 173 13.51 10.17 -21.65
C GLU A 173 13.16 9.20 -20.51
N GLU A 174 14.17 8.58 -19.90
CA GLU A 174 13.99 7.72 -18.74
C GLU A 174 13.41 8.48 -17.55
N LYS A 175 13.86 9.72 -17.32
CA LYS A 175 13.35 10.55 -16.22
C LYS A 175 11.85 10.80 -16.39
N ILE A 176 11.41 11.13 -17.60
CA ILE A 176 9.99 11.26 -17.93
C ILE A 176 9.24 9.95 -17.65
N LEU A 177 9.76 8.82 -18.13
CA LEU A 177 9.11 7.52 -17.98
C LEU A 177 8.99 7.13 -16.51
N TYR A 178 10.06 7.32 -15.73
CA TYR A 178 10.09 7.03 -14.31
C TYR A 178 9.09 7.89 -13.53
N LEU A 179 9.07 9.20 -13.76
CA LEU A 179 8.16 10.10 -13.05
C LEU A 179 6.69 9.73 -13.32
N ASN A 180 6.34 9.43 -14.57
CA ASN A 180 4.95 9.18 -14.96
C ASN A 180 4.46 7.76 -14.74
N ASN A 181 5.31 6.74 -14.93
CA ASN A 181 4.88 5.33 -14.88
C ASN A 181 5.33 4.60 -13.61
N VAL A 182 6.25 5.17 -12.84
CA VAL A 182 6.71 4.58 -11.58
C VAL A 182 6.32 5.48 -10.42
N LEU A 183 6.81 6.71 -10.36
CA LEU A 183 6.64 7.54 -9.17
C LEU A 183 5.18 7.93 -8.92
N ARG A 184 4.53 8.59 -9.89
CA ARG A 184 3.16 9.11 -9.72
C ARG A 184 2.14 7.99 -9.40
N PRO A 185 2.14 6.83 -10.08
CA PRO A 185 1.24 5.74 -9.72
C PRO A 185 1.48 5.20 -8.31
N ASN A 186 2.74 5.05 -7.88
CA ASN A 186 3.05 4.55 -6.54
C ASN A 186 2.64 5.54 -5.44
N ILE A 187 2.79 6.84 -5.69
CA ILE A 187 2.25 7.89 -4.80
C ILE A 187 0.72 7.81 -4.74
N ALA A 188 0.04 7.66 -5.88
CA ALA A 188 -1.42 7.56 -5.92
C ALA A 188 -1.91 6.36 -5.10
N ILE A 189 -1.25 5.20 -5.23
CA ILE A 189 -1.52 4.01 -4.42
C ILE A 189 -1.30 4.32 -2.93
N LEU A 190 -0.17 4.93 -2.57
CA LEU A 190 0.11 5.30 -1.18
C LEU A 190 -0.99 6.18 -0.59
N CYS A 191 -1.37 7.25 -1.30
CA CYS A 191 -2.39 8.20 -0.87
C CYS A 191 -3.77 7.53 -0.75
N GLU A 192 -4.13 6.63 -1.67
CA GLU A 192 -5.39 5.88 -1.62
C GLU A 192 -5.45 5.00 -0.37
N TYR A 193 -4.44 4.17 -0.13
CA TYR A 193 -4.42 3.27 1.02
C TYR A 193 -4.29 4.02 2.36
N ALA A 194 -3.56 5.14 2.39
CA ALA A 194 -3.53 6.03 3.53
C ALA A 194 -4.91 6.68 3.77
N GLY A 195 -5.64 7.04 2.71
CA GLY A 195 -7.02 7.53 2.79
C GLY A 195 -7.99 6.49 3.35
N LEU A 196 -7.84 5.23 2.96
CA LEU A 196 -8.62 4.11 3.49
C LEU A 196 -8.30 3.84 4.97
N GLU A 197 -7.04 3.94 5.38
CA GLU A 197 -6.63 3.84 6.79
C GLU A 197 -7.22 4.99 7.61
N ARG A 198 -7.11 6.24 7.13
CA ARG A 198 -7.70 7.44 7.73
C ARG A 198 -9.19 7.24 8.03
N ALA A 199 -9.95 6.75 7.06
CA ALA A 199 -11.39 6.54 7.21
C ALA A 199 -11.73 5.48 8.27
N LEU A 200 -10.99 4.35 8.30
CA LEU A 200 -11.20 3.31 9.31
C LEU A 200 -10.94 3.82 10.73
N ILE A 201 -9.86 4.57 10.92
CA ILE A 201 -9.49 5.12 12.22
C ILE A 201 -10.47 6.22 12.62
N SER A 202 -10.83 7.12 11.70
CA SER A 202 -11.81 8.18 11.94
C SER A 202 -13.16 7.63 12.41
N ASN A 203 -13.70 6.61 11.73
CA ASN A 203 -14.93 5.93 12.17
C ASN A 203 -14.81 5.34 13.58
N THR A 204 -13.63 4.84 13.92
CA THR A 204 -13.39 4.25 15.24
C THR A 204 -13.32 5.34 16.32
N ILE A 205 -12.64 6.45 16.05
CA ILE A 205 -12.62 7.62 16.95
C ILE A 205 -14.03 8.17 17.14
N GLU A 206 -14.83 8.27 16.07
CA GLU A 206 -16.21 8.78 16.11
C GLU A 206 -17.14 7.87 16.93
N SER A 207 -17.07 6.56 16.69
CA SER A 207 -17.76 5.59 17.56
C SER A 207 -17.22 5.62 19.00
N GLY A 208 -15.98 6.06 19.15
CA GLY A 208 -15.11 5.97 20.31
C GLY A 208 -14.92 4.56 20.89
N ASP A 209 -15.32 3.51 20.16
CA ASP A 209 -14.97 2.14 20.51
C ASP A 209 -13.46 1.91 20.25
N PRO A 210 -12.84 0.93 20.92
CA PRO A 210 -11.49 0.54 20.55
C PRO A 210 -11.46 -0.16 19.18
N LEU A 211 -10.32 -0.08 18.49
CA LEU A 211 -10.07 -0.76 17.22
C LEU A 211 -10.27 -2.28 17.36
N SER A 212 -11.26 -2.82 16.67
CA SER A 212 -11.45 -4.26 16.60
C SER A 212 -10.26 -4.97 15.93
N ASP A 213 -10.04 -6.25 16.25
CA ASP A 213 -8.96 -7.03 15.61
C ASP A 213 -9.13 -7.11 14.09
N LYS A 214 -10.37 -7.13 13.60
CA LYS A 214 -10.68 -7.07 12.17
C LYS A 214 -10.22 -5.74 11.55
N CYS A 215 -10.45 -4.61 12.23
CA CYS A 215 -9.97 -3.29 11.80
C CYS A 215 -8.44 -3.24 11.77
N ILE A 216 -7.78 -3.68 12.85
CA ILE A 216 -6.32 -3.70 12.94
C ILE A 216 -5.70 -4.56 11.82
N ASN A 217 -6.25 -5.75 11.57
CA ASN A 217 -5.74 -6.61 10.49
C ASN A 217 -5.94 -5.99 9.11
N ARG A 218 -6.99 -5.18 8.91
CA ARG A 218 -7.20 -4.45 7.66
C ARG A 218 -6.20 -3.29 7.51
N ILE A 219 -5.99 -2.53 8.57
CA ILE A 219 -4.98 -1.46 8.65
C ILE A 219 -3.58 -2.01 8.37
N LYS A 220 -3.20 -3.13 8.98
CA LYS A 220 -1.89 -3.78 8.74
C LYS A 220 -1.66 -4.11 7.26
N ARG A 221 -2.70 -4.58 6.56
CA ARG A 221 -2.63 -4.84 5.11
C ARG A 221 -2.44 -3.56 4.30
N TYR A 222 -3.16 -2.48 4.65
CA TYR A 222 -2.98 -1.19 4.00
C TYR A 222 -1.57 -0.65 4.22
N ARG A 223 -1.05 -0.76 5.44
CA ARG A 223 0.31 -0.32 5.78
C ARG A 223 1.38 -1.07 5.01
N SER A 224 1.23 -2.38 4.81
CA SER A 224 2.15 -3.13 3.95
C SER A 224 2.23 -2.57 2.53
N ILE A 225 1.14 -2.03 1.98
CA ILE A 225 1.11 -1.44 0.64
C ILE A 225 1.71 -0.03 0.67
N ILE A 226 1.36 0.77 1.68
CA ILE A 226 1.92 2.11 1.91
C ILE A 226 3.45 2.05 2.02
N ASP A 227 3.98 1.14 2.84
CA ASP A 227 5.41 1.00 3.10
C ASP A 227 6.18 0.61 1.82
N GLN A 228 5.58 -0.20 0.95
CA GLN A 228 6.17 -0.57 -0.33
C GLN A 228 6.30 0.63 -1.27
N SER A 229 5.27 1.48 -1.35
CA SER A 229 5.32 2.72 -2.15
C SER A 229 6.27 3.75 -1.54
N LEU A 230 6.34 3.79 -0.20
CA LEU A 230 7.16 4.73 0.55
C LEU A 230 8.65 4.57 0.23
N ASP A 231 9.14 3.34 0.22
CA ASP A 231 10.56 3.04 -0.04
C ASP A 231 11.03 3.62 -1.39
N GLN A 232 10.16 3.66 -2.41
CA GLN A 232 10.47 4.24 -3.72
C GLN A 232 10.50 5.77 -3.73
N ILE A 233 9.63 6.41 -2.93
CA ILE A 233 9.59 7.88 -2.79
C ILE A 233 10.84 8.36 -2.06
N LEU A 234 11.17 7.73 -0.93
CA LEU A 234 12.33 8.11 -0.12
C LEU A 234 13.64 7.90 -0.87
N PHE A 235 13.71 6.87 -1.73
CA PHE A 235 14.87 6.63 -2.58
C PHE A 235 15.18 7.81 -3.52
N LEU A 236 14.17 8.55 -4.00
CA LEU A 236 14.41 9.72 -4.85
C LEU A 236 15.26 10.78 -4.17
N LYS A 237 15.15 10.94 -2.85
CA LYS A 237 15.92 11.93 -2.11
C LYS A 237 17.44 11.67 -2.20
N GLU A 238 17.83 10.40 -2.27
CA GLU A 238 19.23 9.95 -2.38
C GLU A 238 19.80 10.09 -3.80
N LEU A 239 18.95 10.24 -4.83
CA LEU A 239 19.41 10.34 -6.21
C LEU A 239 20.08 11.70 -6.49
N PRO A 240 21.28 11.72 -7.12
CA PRO A 240 21.96 12.95 -7.50
C PRO A 240 21.16 13.81 -8.49
N SER A 241 20.36 13.17 -9.35
CA SER A 241 19.56 13.80 -10.41
C SER A 241 18.22 14.39 -9.92
N THR A 242 17.89 14.23 -8.65
CA THR A 242 16.66 14.76 -8.05
C THR A 242 16.78 16.25 -7.81
N SER A 243 15.78 17.01 -8.29
CA SER A 243 15.75 18.47 -8.18
C SER A 243 15.67 18.93 -6.72
N THR A 244 16.09 20.16 -6.45
CA THR A 244 15.96 20.78 -5.12
C THR A 244 14.50 20.84 -4.67
N GLN A 245 13.57 21.18 -5.58
CA GLN A 245 12.15 21.27 -5.30
C GLN A 245 11.57 19.90 -4.90
N MET A 246 11.94 18.84 -5.62
CA MET A 246 11.52 17.47 -5.29
C MET A 246 12.09 17.02 -3.94
N LYS A 247 13.38 17.28 -3.65
CA LYS A 247 13.99 16.97 -2.35
C LYS A 247 13.26 17.66 -1.19
N GLN A 248 12.95 18.94 -1.35
CA GLN A 248 12.19 19.71 -0.36
C GLN A 248 10.77 19.14 -0.16
N SER A 249 10.08 18.76 -1.23
CA SER A 249 8.75 18.16 -1.11
C SER A 249 8.78 16.80 -0.43
N ILE A 250 9.80 15.99 -0.68
CA ILE A 250 9.99 14.71 0.01
C ILE A 250 10.28 14.95 1.50
N GLU A 251 11.09 15.94 1.84
CA GLU A 251 11.39 16.30 3.25
C GLU A 251 10.15 16.80 4.00
N ILE A 252 9.30 17.61 3.36
CA ILE A 252 8.00 18.00 3.92
C ILE A 252 7.11 16.76 4.16
N PHE A 253 7.05 15.85 3.18
CA PHE A 253 6.30 14.60 3.31
C PHE A 253 6.85 13.70 4.44
N GLU A 254 8.17 13.58 4.59
CA GLU A 254 8.79 12.84 5.70
C GLU A 254 8.36 13.42 7.06
N ASN A 255 8.43 14.75 7.21
CA ASN A 255 8.07 15.41 8.47
C ASN A 255 6.56 15.30 8.77
N GLU A 256 5.71 15.49 7.78
CA GLU A 256 4.25 15.48 7.99
C GLU A 256 3.71 14.05 8.08
N PHE A 257 4.04 13.16 7.14
CA PHE A 257 3.46 11.82 7.03
C PHE A 257 4.16 10.77 7.89
N LEU A 258 5.49 10.81 8.00
CA LEU A 258 6.28 9.78 8.72
C LEU A 258 6.61 10.15 10.16
N GLN A 259 6.51 11.42 10.54
CA GLN A 259 6.76 11.87 11.91
C GLN A 259 5.47 12.33 12.57
N SER A 260 4.98 13.54 12.27
CA SER A 260 3.84 14.14 12.99
C SER A 260 2.58 13.29 12.93
N TYR A 261 2.15 12.88 11.73
CA TYR A 261 0.97 12.04 11.56
C TYR A 261 1.16 10.61 12.12
N GLN A 262 2.38 10.08 12.01
CA GLN A 262 2.71 8.76 12.55
C GLN A 262 2.62 8.73 14.07
N LEU A 263 3.14 9.76 14.76
CA LEU A 263 3.05 9.91 16.21
C LEU A 263 1.59 9.98 16.68
N LEU A 264 0.78 10.83 16.05
CA LEU A 264 -0.64 10.93 16.37
C LEU A 264 -1.36 9.58 16.22
N LYS A 265 -1.03 8.83 15.17
CA LYS A 265 -1.59 7.49 14.95
C LYS A 265 -1.18 6.50 16.04
N GLU A 266 0.06 6.55 16.49
CA GLU A 266 0.56 5.71 17.58
C GLU A 266 -0.15 6.03 18.91
N GLU A 267 -0.43 7.30 19.19
CA GLU A 267 -1.21 7.72 20.36
C GLU A 267 -2.66 7.20 20.29
N VAL A 268 -3.29 7.27 19.12
CA VAL A 268 -4.63 6.71 18.87
C VAL A 268 -4.64 5.19 19.08
N TYR A 269 -3.64 4.47 18.55
CA TYR A 269 -3.52 3.03 18.74
C TYR A 269 -3.28 2.65 20.19
N SER A 270 -2.42 3.39 20.89
CA SER A 270 -2.16 3.19 22.32
C SER A 270 -3.43 3.38 23.15
N SER A 271 -4.18 4.46 22.91
CA SER A 271 -5.44 4.76 23.60
C SER A 271 -6.49 3.67 23.37
N SER A 272 -6.60 3.21 22.12
CA SER A 272 -7.44 2.07 21.78
C SER A 272 -7.01 0.80 22.52
N GLU A 273 -5.71 0.49 22.54
CA GLU A 273 -5.18 -0.73 23.16
C GLU A 273 -5.43 -0.79 24.67
N ILE A 274 -5.17 0.32 25.36
CA ILE A 274 -5.43 0.46 26.80
C ILE A 274 -6.89 0.10 27.12
N MET A 275 -7.83 0.59 26.32
CA MET A 275 -9.25 0.27 26.53
C MET A 275 -9.59 -1.19 26.24
N ARG A 276 -8.97 -1.81 25.22
CA ARG A 276 -9.20 -3.24 24.93
C ARG A 276 -8.75 -4.12 26.08
N GLU A 277 -7.57 -3.87 26.60
CA GLU A 277 -7.05 -4.61 27.74
C GLU A 277 -7.89 -4.34 29.00
N GLU A 278 -8.42 -3.13 29.18
CA GLU A 278 -9.34 -2.85 30.30
C GLU A 278 -10.68 -3.60 30.17
N ILE A 279 -11.32 -3.57 28.99
CA ILE A 279 -12.53 -4.34 28.72
C ILE A 279 -12.29 -5.84 28.95
N LYS A 280 -11.14 -6.36 28.50
CA LYS A 280 -10.74 -7.75 28.67
C LYS A 280 -10.53 -8.10 30.14
N ARG A 281 -9.80 -7.27 30.89
CA ARG A 281 -9.61 -7.41 32.35
C ARG A 281 -10.94 -7.47 33.08
N VAL A 282 -11.88 -6.56 32.78
CA VAL A 282 -13.21 -6.56 33.39
C VAL A 282 -14.01 -7.82 33.02
N LYS A 283 -13.95 -8.28 31.76
CA LYS A 283 -14.58 -9.54 31.33
C LYS A 283 -14.05 -10.75 32.11
N GLU A 284 -12.73 -10.80 32.33
CA GLU A 284 -12.07 -11.85 33.11
C GLU A 284 -12.47 -11.77 34.60
N ASN A 285 -12.51 -10.58 35.19
CA ASN A 285 -12.93 -10.40 36.59
C ASN A 285 -14.39 -10.81 36.80
N ILE A 286 -15.30 -10.42 35.90
CA ILE A 286 -16.70 -10.87 35.95
C ILE A 286 -16.78 -12.40 35.80
N ALA A 287 -15.97 -13.01 34.92
CA ALA A 287 -15.92 -14.47 34.75
C ALA A 287 -15.46 -15.19 36.03
N ASN A 288 -14.41 -14.68 36.67
CA ASN A 288 -13.88 -15.23 37.92
C ASN A 288 -14.93 -15.13 39.05
N ARG A 289 -15.62 -13.98 39.17
CA ARG A 289 -16.71 -13.78 40.14
C ARG A 289 -17.86 -14.76 39.89
N THR A 290 -18.27 -14.92 38.64
CA THR A 290 -19.28 -15.90 38.20
C THR A 290 -18.90 -17.32 38.64
N ALA A 291 -17.64 -17.72 38.46
CA ALA A 291 -17.16 -19.07 38.83
C ALA A 291 -17.12 -19.29 40.35
N ILE A 292 -16.57 -18.33 41.10
CA ILE A 292 -16.60 -18.34 42.58
C ILE A 292 -18.04 -18.49 43.07
N PHE A 293 -18.94 -17.76 42.43
CA PHE A 293 -20.32 -17.73 42.81
C PHE A 293 -21.04 -19.05 42.54
N GLN A 294 -20.84 -19.63 41.35
CA GLN A 294 -21.37 -20.95 41.00
C GLN A 294 -20.92 -22.02 42.02
N ASN A 295 -19.64 -22.02 42.40
CA ASN A 295 -19.09 -22.96 43.37
C ASN A 295 -19.71 -22.79 44.76
N TYR A 296 -19.92 -21.54 45.19
CA TYR A 296 -20.59 -21.26 46.45
C TYR A 296 -22.03 -21.81 46.45
N LEU A 297 -22.82 -21.53 45.40
CA LEU A 297 -24.20 -22.02 45.30
C LEU A 297 -24.26 -23.56 45.25
N HIS A 298 -23.32 -24.19 44.55
CA HIS A 298 -23.20 -25.65 44.50
C HIS A 298 -22.91 -26.25 45.90
N GLY A 299 -22.08 -25.59 46.71
CA GLY A 299 -21.84 -25.98 48.11
C GLY A 299 -23.12 -25.94 48.94
N ILE A 300 -23.95 -24.90 48.79
CA ILE A 300 -25.25 -24.79 49.50
C ILE A 300 -26.23 -25.90 49.07
N LYS A 301 -26.29 -26.21 47.77
CA LYS A 301 -27.11 -27.32 47.25
C LYS A 301 -26.67 -28.68 47.83
N THR A 302 -25.35 -28.91 47.90
CA THR A 302 -24.77 -30.12 48.46
C THR A 302 -25.07 -30.25 49.96
N ASP A 303 -24.89 -29.17 50.71
CA ASP A 303 -25.23 -29.06 52.12
C ASP A 303 -26.71 -29.43 52.37
N LEU A 304 -27.63 -28.88 51.56
CA LEU A 304 -29.07 -29.16 51.68
C LEU A 304 -29.39 -30.63 51.42
N LEU A 305 -28.83 -31.22 50.36
CA LEU A 305 -29.04 -32.63 50.05
C LEU A 305 -28.49 -33.55 51.14
N ASN A 306 -27.33 -33.23 51.71
CA ASN A 306 -26.77 -33.98 52.82
C ASN A 306 -27.67 -33.93 54.06
N ILE A 307 -28.22 -32.75 54.39
CA ILE A 307 -29.16 -32.59 55.50
C ILE A 307 -30.47 -33.34 55.23
N SER A 308 -30.97 -33.36 53.99
CA SER A 308 -32.18 -34.13 53.63
C SER A 308 -32.06 -35.64 53.80
N LYS A 309 -30.83 -36.17 53.74
CA LYS A 309 -30.51 -37.59 53.91
C LYS A 309 -30.03 -37.92 55.33
N ASN A 310 -29.98 -36.93 56.23
CA ASN A 310 -29.53 -37.14 57.59
C ASN A 310 -30.49 -38.09 58.33
N LYS A 311 -29.94 -39.02 59.12
CA LYS A 311 -30.72 -40.03 59.86
C LYS A 311 -31.81 -39.44 60.75
N ASP A 312 -31.56 -38.29 61.40
CA ASP A 312 -32.49 -37.67 62.34
C ASP A 312 -33.66 -37.03 61.59
N VAL A 313 -33.37 -36.43 60.42
CA VAL A 313 -34.38 -35.90 59.49
C VAL A 313 -35.27 -37.02 58.95
N ILE A 314 -34.68 -38.13 58.50
CA ILE A 314 -35.44 -39.27 57.98
C ILE A 314 -36.30 -39.90 59.07
N ALA A 315 -35.78 -40.00 60.29
CA ALA A 315 -36.53 -40.52 61.44
C ALA A 315 -37.73 -39.61 61.77
N LEU A 316 -37.55 -38.28 61.83
CA LEU A 316 -38.64 -37.33 62.01
C LEU A 316 -39.68 -37.45 60.89
N ALA A 317 -39.23 -37.50 59.64
CA ALA A 317 -40.11 -37.61 58.48
C ALA A 317 -40.93 -38.92 58.49
N LYS A 318 -40.35 -40.01 59.00
CA LYS A 318 -41.05 -41.28 59.20
C LYS A 318 -42.08 -41.18 60.31
N SER A 319 -41.73 -40.60 61.46
CA SER A 319 -42.67 -40.37 62.58
C SER A 319 -43.87 -39.51 62.18
N LEU A 320 -43.66 -38.48 61.36
CA LEU A 320 -44.73 -37.62 60.85
C LEU A 320 -45.64 -38.31 59.81
N SER A 321 -45.19 -39.42 59.22
CA SER A 321 -45.97 -40.20 58.26
C SER A 321 -46.85 -41.28 58.89
N LEU A 322 -46.66 -41.55 60.19
CA LEU A 322 -47.45 -42.49 60.99
C LEU A 322 -48.66 -41.78 61.63
N SER A 323 -49.70 -42.53 62.02
CA SER A 323 -50.90 -42.00 62.69
C SER A 323 -50.53 -41.33 64.02
N ALA A 324 -51.20 -40.23 64.39
CA ALA A 324 -50.92 -39.47 65.62
C ALA A 324 -51.05 -40.27 66.93
N GLU A 325 -51.73 -41.42 66.91
CA GLU A 325 -51.89 -42.33 68.05
C GLU A 325 -50.75 -43.37 68.18
N GLU A 326 -49.85 -43.48 67.21
CA GLU A 326 -48.89 -44.61 67.10
C GLU A 326 -47.41 -44.27 67.40
N ASP A 327 -47.01 -42.99 67.50
CA ASP A 327 -45.57 -42.66 67.67
C ASP A 327 -45.25 -41.82 68.92
N ILE A 328 -44.92 -42.54 70.01
CA ILE A 328 -44.44 -41.99 71.29
C ILE A 328 -43.10 -41.23 71.13
N ARG A 329 -42.36 -41.43 70.02
CA ARG A 329 -41.02 -40.86 69.80
C ARG A 329 -41.03 -39.54 69.04
N LEU A 330 -42.18 -39.04 68.56
CA LEU A 330 -42.26 -37.80 67.79
C LEU A 330 -41.63 -36.58 68.51
N PRO A 331 -41.84 -36.35 69.82
CA PRO A 331 -41.15 -35.26 70.53
C PRO A 331 -39.63 -35.40 70.54
N GLU A 332 -39.11 -36.62 70.70
CA GLU A 332 -37.67 -36.92 70.68
C GLU A 332 -37.07 -36.63 69.29
N GLN A 333 -37.76 -37.06 68.22
CA GLN A 333 -37.31 -36.83 66.84
C GLN A 333 -37.35 -35.35 66.45
N LEU A 334 -38.37 -34.61 66.90
CA LEU A 334 -38.43 -33.16 66.73
C LEU A 334 -37.22 -32.47 67.37
N SER A 335 -36.94 -32.78 68.65
CA SER A 335 -35.78 -32.23 69.35
C SER A 335 -34.44 -32.64 68.72
N ALA A 336 -34.33 -33.84 68.13
CA ALA A 336 -33.12 -34.26 67.43
C ALA A 336 -32.86 -33.38 66.18
N VAL A 337 -33.88 -33.14 65.35
CA VAL A 337 -33.76 -32.29 64.16
C VAL A 337 -33.59 -30.82 64.51
N GLU A 338 -34.28 -30.31 65.53
CA GLU A 338 -34.09 -28.96 66.07
C GLU A 338 -32.62 -28.73 66.47
N ASN A 339 -32.04 -29.66 67.25
CA ASN A 339 -30.64 -29.59 67.67
C ASN A 339 -29.66 -29.70 66.49
N LEU A 340 -29.95 -30.56 65.51
CA LEU A 340 -29.16 -30.67 64.28
C LEU A 340 -29.14 -29.34 63.53
N PHE A 341 -30.30 -28.76 63.25
CA PHE A 341 -30.43 -27.49 62.53
C PHE A 341 -29.80 -26.34 63.30
N ASN A 342 -29.98 -26.31 64.63
CA ASN A 342 -29.35 -25.33 65.51
C ASN A 342 -27.82 -25.36 65.40
N LYS A 343 -27.20 -26.53 65.56
CA LYS A 343 -25.75 -26.70 65.40
C LYS A 343 -25.28 -26.32 63.99
N TYR A 344 -26.01 -26.77 62.97
CA TYR A 344 -25.66 -26.49 61.58
C TYR A 344 -25.67 -25.00 61.26
N SER A 345 -26.70 -24.29 61.73
CA SER A 345 -26.82 -22.85 61.58
C SER A 345 -25.70 -22.09 62.29
N GLN A 346 -25.35 -22.47 63.54
CA GLN A 346 -24.25 -21.86 64.30
C GLN A 346 -22.87 -22.02 63.65
N VAL A 347 -22.64 -23.16 62.98
CA VAL A 347 -21.37 -23.46 62.29
C VAL A 347 -21.32 -22.71 60.96
N LYS A 348 -22.38 -22.78 60.16
CA LYS A 348 -22.38 -22.24 58.79
C LYS A 348 -22.59 -20.73 58.77
N ARG A 349 -23.39 -20.17 59.68
CA ARG A 349 -23.68 -18.73 59.88
C ARG A 349 -24.14 -17.96 58.64
N VAL A 350 -24.53 -18.66 57.58
CA VAL A 350 -25.00 -18.08 56.32
C VAL A 350 -26.50 -18.28 56.11
N TYR A 351 -27.15 -19.09 56.94
CA TYR A 351 -28.57 -19.37 56.84
C TYR A 351 -29.33 -18.49 57.83
N LYS A 352 -30.24 -17.64 57.33
CA LYS A 352 -31.22 -16.92 58.17
C LYS A 352 -32.11 -17.93 58.87
N GLN A 353 -32.61 -18.91 58.13
CA GLN A 353 -33.54 -19.91 58.65
C GLN A 353 -33.22 -21.28 58.08
N ILE A 354 -33.39 -22.31 58.90
CA ILE A 354 -33.42 -23.71 58.49
C ILE A 354 -34.74 -24.30 58.98
N ARG A 355 -35.52 -24.88 58.06
CA ARG A 355 -36.87 -25.39 58.35
C ARG A 355 -37.10 -26.79 57.84
N PHE A 356 -37.94 -27.53 58.57
CA PHE A 356 -38.61 -28.73 58.10
C PHE A 356 -40.11 -28.47 58.04
N LEU A 357 -40.70 -28.62 56.85
CA LEU A 357 -42.14 -28.56 56.64
C LEU A 357 -42.66 -29.97 56.44
N ASP A 358 -43.87 -30.24 56.92
CA ASP A 358 -44.57 -31.48 56.58
C ASP A 358 -45.07 -31.47 55.11
N ASN A 359 -45.73 -32.55 54.70
CA ASN A 359 -46.21 -32.72 53.34
C ASN A 359 -47.38 -31.79 52.94
N ILE A 360 -48.04 -31.14 53.91
CA ILE A 360 -49.10 -30.15 53.67
C ILE A 360 -48.58 -28.71 53.71
N GLY A 361 -47.33 -28.50 54.14
CA GLY A 361 -46.65 -27.20 54.11
C GLY A 361 -46.65 -26.47 55.44
N TYR A 362 -46.98 -27.13 56.54
CA TYR A 362 -46.90 -26.57 57.88
C TYR A 362 -45.50 -26.75 58.47
N GLU A 363 -44.96 -25.71 59.12
CA GLU A 363 -43.64 -25.76 59.75
C GLU A 363 -43.67 -26.70 60.97
N ARG A 364 -42.80 -27.72 60.98
CA ARG A 364 -42.62 -28.64 62.12
C ARG A 364 -41.35 -28.36 62.92
N VAL A 365 -40.30 -27.93 62.23
CA VAL A 365 -39.04 -27.47 62.83
C VAL A 365 -38.65 -26.15 62.18
N HIS A 366 -38.30 -25.16 62.98
CA HIS A 366 -37.84 -23.86 62.49
C HIS A 366 -36.73 -23.36 63.42
N VAL A 367 -35.53 -23.22 62.87
CA VAL A 367 -34.40 -22.55 63.51
C VAL A 367 -34.11 -21.25 62.78
N ASP A 368 -34.14 -20.13 63.50
CA ASP A 368 -33.78 -18.81 63.00
C ASP A 368 -32.38 -18.40 63.51
N PHE A 369 -31.64 -17.64 62.72
CA PHE A 369 -30.35 -17.06 63.07
C PHE A 369 -30.41 -15.56 62.82
N ASP A 370 -30.15 -14.77 63.87
CA ASP A 370 -30.21 -13.30 63.79
C ASP A 370 -28.87 -12.66 63.38
N GLY A 371 -27.84 -13.48 63.13
CA GLY A 371 -26.47 -13.03 62.85
C GLY A 371 -25.51 -13.30 64.00
N ASN A 372 -26.00 -13.53 65.23
CA ASN A 372 -25.19 -13.80 66.40
C ASN A 372 -25.62 -15.08 67.12
N VAL A 373 -26.91 -15.22 67.40
CA VAL A 373 -27.49 -16.37 68.11
C VAL A 373 -28.54 -17.08 67.26
N THR A 374 -28.69 -18.37 67.52
CA THR A 374 -29.72 -19.21 66.90
C THR A 374 -30.88 -19.42 67.87
N ASN A 375 -32.10 -19.29 67.37
CA ASN A 375 -33.33 -19.44 68.14
C ASN A 375 -34.19 -20.54 67.52
N ILE A 376 -34.64 -21.49 68.33
CA ILE A 376 -35.59 -22.52 67.91
C ILE A 376 -37.00 -21.97 68.13
N ILE A 377 -37.84 -22.02 67.10
CA ILE A 377 -39.21 -21.51 67.13
C ILE A 377 -40.17 -22.66 67.43
N HIS A 378 -40.99 -22.50 68.46
CA HIS A 378 -41.91 -23.54 68.94
C HIS A 378 -43.38 -23.09 68.95
N GLY A 379 -44.28 -24.07 68.95
CA GLY A 379 -45.70 -23.90 69.25
C GLY A 379 -46.42 -22.94 68.30
N ALA A 380 -47.24 -22.03 68.85
CA ALA A 380 -48.09 -21.12 68.10
C ALA A 380 -47.35 -20.12 67.17
N LYS A 381 -46.01 -20.07 67.22
CA LYS A 381 -45.18 -19.24 66.34
C LYS A 381 -44.82 -19.92 65.02
N LEU A 382 -45.03 -21.24 64.90
CA LEU A 382 -44.87 -21.98 63.65
C LEU A 382 -45.99 -21.60 62.68
N GLN A 383 -45.65 -21.47 61.40
CA GLN A 383 -46.56 -20.92 60.40
C GLN A 383 -46.95 -21.96 59.34
N ASP A 384 -48.13 -21.79 58.77
CA ASP A 384 -48.52 -22.45 57.51
C ASP A 384 -47.87 -21.72 56.33
N LYS A 385 -47.12 -22.45 55.50
CA LYS A 385 -46.44 -21.93 54.30
C LYS A 385 -46.97 -22.57 53.00
N SER A 386 -48.06 -23.34 53.06
CA SER A 386 -48.67 -24.04 51.93
C SER A 386 -48.98 -23.12 50.73
N GLU A 387 -49.42 -21.89 51.02
CA GLU A 387 -49.78 -20.88 50.01
C GLU A 387 -48.57 -20.15 49.39
N ARG A 388 -47.36 -20.31 49.94
CA ARG A 388 -46.18 -19.59 49.45
C ARG A 388 -45.71 -20.15 48.12
N TYR A 389 -45.36 -19.26 47.18
CA TYR A 389 -44.97 -19.63 45.81
C TYR A 389 -43.86 -20.68 45.78
N TYR A 390 -42.84 -20.53 46.65
CA TYR A 390 -41.70 -21.43 46.68
C TYR A 390 -42.09 -22.85 47.13
N PHE A 391 -43.07 -22.98 48.02
CA PHE A 391 -43.55 -24.27 48.48
C PHE A 391 -44.34 -24.96 47.37
N ARG A 392 -45.29 -24.24 46.76
CA ARG A 392 -46.07 -24.73 45.61
C ARG A 392 -45.17 -25.21 44.46
N LYS A 393 -44.09 -24.48 44.17
CA LYS A 393 -43.11 -24.88 43.16
C LYS A 393 -42.31 -26.12 43.57
N SER A 394 -42.07 -26.34 44.86
CA SER A 394 -41.36 -27.53 45.34
C SER A 394 -42.22 -28.80 45.45
N VAL A 395 -43.56 -28.70 45.48
CA VAL A 395 -44.45 -29.87 45.67
C VAL A 395 -44.21 -30.96 44.63
N ASN A 396 -43.83 -30.61 43.40
CA ASN A 396 -43.63 -31.57 42.30
C ASN A 396 -42.19 -32.07 42.15
N LEU A 397 -41.27 -31.68 43.04
CA LEU A 397 -39.87 -32.13 42.97
C LEU A 397 -39.74 -33.64 43.21
N SER A 398 -38.83 -34.28 42.49
CA SER A 398 -38.46 -35.68 42.70
C SER A 398 -37.41 -35.80 43.81
N GLN A 399 -37.14 -37.02 44.25
CA GLN A 399 -36.10 -37.27 45.24
C GLN A 399 -34.72 -36.84 44.71
N GLY A 400 -34.06 -35.93 45.42
CA GLY A 400 -32.76 -35.38 45.03
C GLY A 400 -32.83 -34.09 44.20
N ASP A 401 -34.02 -33.70 43.73
CA ASP A 401 -34.21 -32.41 43.06
C ASP A 401 -34.19 -31.27 44.08
N ILE A 402 -33.66 -30.12 43.66
CA ILE A 402 -33.64 -28.90 44.46
C ILE A 402 -34.34 -27.80 43.69
N TYR A 403 -35.29 -27.14 44.36
CA TYR A 403 -35.80 -25.86 43.90
C TYR A 403 -35.03 -24.73 44.58
N THR A 404 -34.56 -23.77 43.78
CA THR A 404 -33.94 -22.54 44.25
C THR A 404 -34.86 -21.38 43.93
N SER A 405 -35.27 -20.60 44.92
CA SER A 405 -36.05 -19.39 44.68
C SER A 405 -35.23 -18.31 43.97
N PRO A 406 -35.88 -17.36 43.29
CA PRO A 406 -35.25 -16.07 42.97
C PRO A 406 -34.69 -15.41 44.24
N LEU A 407 -33.70 -14.54 44.05
CA LEU A 407 -33.22 -13.66 45.11
C LEU A 407 -34.24 -12.54 45.35
N ASP A 408 -34.85 -12.55 46.52
CA ASP A 408 -35.87 -11.58 46.94
C ASP A 408 -35.67 -11.18 48.41
N LEU A 409 -36.54 -10.30 48.93
CA LEU A 409 -36.52 -9.90 50.33
C LEU A 409 -37.28 -10.91 51.21
N ASN A 410 -36.79 -11.10 52.43
CA ASN A 410 -37.48 -11.94 53.40
C ASN A 410 -38.83 -11.34 53.81
N ILE A 411 -39.84 -12.20 53.92
CA ILE A 411 -41.20 -11.84 54.31
C ILE A 411 -41.62 -12.74 55.46
N GLU A 412 -41.95 -12.14 56.60
CA GLU A 412 -42.48 -12.80 57.78
C GLU A 412 -43.81 -12.17 58.17
N HIS A 413 -44.79 -12.98 58.56
CA HIS A 413 -46.15 -12.53 58.90
C HIS A 413 -46.78 -11.62 57.82
N GLY A 414 -46.48 -11.88 56.55
CA GLY A 414 -46.98 -11.12 55.40
C GLY A 414 -46.32 -9.75 55.16
N ARG A 415 -45.27 -9.39 55.91
CA ARG A 415 -44.56 -8.10 55.77
C ARG A 415 -43.09 -8.30 55.42
N ILE A 416 -42.51 -7.39 54.64
CA ILE A 416 -41.07 -7.37 54.37
C ILE A 416 -40.32 -7.05 55.67
N GLU A 417 -39.31 -7.85 56.00
CA GLU A 417 -38.48 -7.68 57.19
C GLU A 417 -37.53 -6.48 57.04
N LEU A 418 -37.41 -5.67 58.10
CA LEU A 418 -36.52 -4.51 58.17
C LEU A 418 -35.47 -4.70 59.28
N PRO A 419 -34.17 -4.35 59.05
CA PRO A 419 -33.61 -3.91 57.77
C PRO A 419 -33.70 -5.02 56.72
N TYR A 420 -33.76 -4.64 55.43
CA TYR A 420 -33.97 -5.59 54.34
C TYR A 420 -33.01 -6.78 54.40
N GLN A 421 -33.59 -7.99 54.48
CA GLN A 421 -32.86 -9.25 54.48
C GLN A 421 -33.04 -9.94 53.13
N PRO A 422 -32.12 -9.77 52.17
CA PRO A 422 -32.18 -10.47 50.91
C PRO A 422 -31.82 -11.94 51.11
N VAL A 423 -32.69 -12.82 50.63
CA VAL A 423 -32.59 -14.26 50.84
C VAL A 423 -32.79 -15.05 49.55
N MET A 424 -32.10 -16.19 49.48
CA MET A 424 -32.44 -17.25 48.54
C MET A 424 -32.88 -18.48 49.29
N ARG A 425 -33.96 -19.11 48.82
CA ARG A 425 -34.54 -20.29 49.45
C ARG A 425 -34.18 -21.52 48.64
N TYR A 426 -33.50 -22.47 49.27
CA TYR A 426 -33.21 -23.77 48.70
C TYR A 426 -34.11 -24.81 49.34
N ILE A 427 -34.84 -25.56 48.51
CA ILE A 427 -35.88 -26.47 48.96
C ILE A 427 -35.67 -27.82 48.32
N THR A 428 -35.64 -28.87 49.15
CA THR A 428 -35.59 -30.26 48.69
C THR A 428 -36.65 -31.08 49.41
N PRO A 429 -37.38 -31.98 48.71
CA PRO A 429 -38.28 -32.91 49.35
C PRO A 429 -37.50 -33.98 50.14
N VAL A 430 -38.10 -34.46 51.22
CA VAL A 430 -37.65 -35.61 52.01
C VAL A 430 -38.56 -36.79 51.68
N PHE A 431 -37.94 -37.94 51.42
CA PHE A 431 -38.63 -39.17 51.06
C PHE A 431 -38.40 -40.25 52.11
N VAL A 432 -39.45 -40.97 52.47
CA VAL A 432 -39.42 -42.17 53.32
C VAL A 432 -40.19 -43.26 52.58
N ASP A 433 -39.57 -44.41 52.39
CA ASP A 433 -40.16 -45.58 51.69
C ASP A 433 -40.75 -45.22 50.31
N GLY A 434 -40.08 -44.33 49.58
CA GLY A 434 -40.51 -43.86 48.25
C GLY A 434 -41.65 -42.84 48.25
N LYS A 435 -42.20 -42.47 49.42
CA LYS A 435 -43.23 -41.44 49.58
C LYS A 435 -42.60 -40.13 50.05
N LYS A 436 -43.05 -39.02 49.47
CA LYS A 436 -42.70 -37.67 49.92
C LYS A 436 -43.40 -37.36 51.25
N THR A 437 -42.64 -37.07 52.30
CA THR A 437 -43.15 -36.91 53.67
C THR A 437 -42.92 -35.53 54.26
N GLY A 438 -42.03 -34.73 53.66
CA GLY A 438 -41.80 -33.34 54.05
C GLY A 438 -40.80 -32.64 53.15
N PHE A 439 -40.39 -31.44 53.55
CA PHE A 439 -39.45 -30.60 52.81
C PHE A 439 -38.46 -29.94 53.76
N ILE A 440 -37.21 -29.84 53.33
CA ILE A 440 -36.21 -29.01 54.01
C ILE A 440 -36.06 -27.71 53.24
N ILE A 441 -36.04 -26.61 53.97
CA ILE A 441 -35.86 -25.27 53.43
C ILE A 441 -34.68 -24.59 54.09
N PHE A 442 -33.70 -24.17 53.31
CA PHE A 442 -32.64 -23.26 53.73
C PHE A 442 -32.92 -21.86 53.18
N ASN A 443 -33.07 -20.88 54.08
CA ASN A 443 -33.06 -19.47 53.70
C ASN A 443 -31.63 -18.94 53.85
N LEU A 444 -30.91 -18.85 52.73
CA LEU A 444 -29.56 -18.31 52.66
C LEU A 444 -29.59 -16.78 52.69
N LEU A 445 -28.83 -16.16 53.61
CA LEU A 445 -28.59 -14.71 53.64
C LEU A 445 -27.58 -14.33 52.55
N THR A 446 -27.98 -13.44 51.66
CA THR A 446 -27.12 -13.02 50.55
C THR A 446 -26.36 -11.73 50.82
N ASN A 447 -26.76 -10.94 51.83
CA ASN A 447 -26.05 -9.73 52.28
C ASN A 447 -24.80 -10.02 53.13
N THR A 448 -24.41 -11.29 53.30
CA THR A 448 -23.22 -11.67 54.07
C THR A 448 -21.93 -11.36 53.31
N PRO A 449 -20.79 -11.04 53.98
CA PRO A 449 -19.52 -10.74 53.32
C PRO A 449 -19.01 -11.82 52.35
N SER A 450 -19.44 -13.06 52.54
CA SER A 450 -19.09 -14.21 51.70
C SER A 450 -19.91 -14.33 50.41
N PHE A 451 -20.97 -13.52 50.25
CA PHE A 451 -21.92 -13.63 49.14
C PHE A 451 -22.00 -12.34 48.29
N LEU A 452 -22.99 -11.45 48.48
CA LEU A 452 -23.25 -10.31 47.57
C LEU A 452 -22.06 -9.35 47.52
N PRO A 453 -21.48 -8.91 48.66
CA PRO A 453 -20.29 -8.07 48.67
C PRO A 453 -19.08 -8.69 47.97
N LYS A 454 -18.96 -10.02 47.91
CA LYS A 454 -17.87 -10.67 47.16
C LYS A 454 -18.08 -10.61 45.64
N ILE A 455 -19.33 -10.52 45.21
CA ILE A 455 -19.73 -10.39 43.79
C ILE A 455 -19.69 -8.93 43.37
N THR A 456 -20.21 -8.04 44.22
CA THR A 456 -20.43 -6.64 43.89
C THR A 456 -19.32 -5.71 44.37
N GLY A 457 -18.46 -6.20 45.27
CA GLY A 457 -17.43 -5.42 45.93
C GLY A 457 -16.37 -4.84 45.00
N ASN A 458 -15.88 -3.67 45.43
CA ASN A 458 -15.07 -2.74 44.68
C ASN A 458 -13.72 -3.30 44.22
N GLU A 459 -13.44 -3.10 42.93
CA GLU A 459 -12.10 -3.06 42.34
C GLU A 459 -12.04 -1.75 41.52
N GLY A 460 -11.14 -0.84 41.89
CA GLY A 460 -10.81 0.34 41.07
C GLY A 460 -11.79 1.53 41.12
N GLY A 461 -12.68 1.63 42.12
CA GLY A 461 -13.39 2.88 42.45
C GLY A 461 -14.93 2.82 42.39
N ASN A 462 -15.52 1.91 41.61
CA ASN A 462 -16.98 1.74 41.52
C ASN A 462 -17.41 0.28 41.75
N ASP A 463 -18.54 0.05 42.43
CA ASP A 463 -19.08 -1.29 42.65
C ASP A 463 -19.70 -1.88 41.37
N TYR A 464 -19.80 -3.22 41.31
CA TYR A 464 -20.52 -3.90 40.23
C TYR A 464 -22.03 -3.85 40.49
N ILE A 465 -22.81 -3.70 39.43
CA ILE A 465 -24.28 -3.74 39.47
C ILE A 465 -24.72 -5.20 39.25
N LEU A 466 -25.75 -5.61 39.98
CA LEU A 466 -26.41 -6.91 39.79
C LEU A 466 -27.89 -6.69 39.50
N ALA A 467 -28.38 -7.23 38.39
CA ALA A 467 -29.79 -7.19 38.04
C ALA A 467 -30.34 -8.58 37.72
N ASN A 468 -31.65 -8.77 37.85
CA ASN A 468 -32.32 -9.99 37.40
C ASN A 468 -32.60 -9.95 35.88
N GLN A 469 -33.10 -11.06 35.33
CA GLN A 469 -33.43 -11.19 33.91
C GLN A 469 -34.48 -10.19 33.40
N ASN A 470 -35.28 -9.62 34.31
CA ASN A 470 -36.29 -8.61 33.99
C ASN A 470 -35.72 -7.18 34.07
N GLY A 471 -34.46 -7.03 34.46
CA GLY A 471 -33.75 -5.75 34.56
C GLY A 471 -33.84 -5.05 35.91
N PHE A 472 -34.54 -5.61 36.91
CA PHE A 472 -34.61 -5.01 38.24
C PHE A 472 -33.32 -5.22 39.02
N TYR A 473 -32.89 -4.19 39.74
CA TYR A 473 -31.63 -4.22 40.49
C TYR A 473 -31.76 -5.06 41.77
N LEU A 474 -30.93 -6.09 41.86
CA LEU A 474 -30.66 -6.88 43.07
C LEU A 474 -29.55 -6.25 43.90
N HIS A 475 -28.65 -5.51 43.24
CA HIS A 475 -27.66 -4.65 43.86
C HIS A 475 -27.33 -3.47 42.96
N HIS A 476 -27.28 -2.28 43.53
CA HIS A 476 -26.90 -1.05 42.83
C HIS A 476 -26.11 -0.13 43.76
N THR A 477 -25.28 0.75 43.21
CA THR A 477 -24.51 1.75 43.96
C THR A 477 -25.45 2.72 44.69
N ASP A 478 -26.47 3.21 43.97
CA ASP A 478 -27.64 3.86 44.55
C ASP A 478 -28.64 2.84 45.12
N LYS A 479 -28.74 2.77 46.45
CA LYS A 479 -29.61 1.85 47.19
C LYS A 479 -31.10 2.12 47.02
N VAL A 480 -31.51 3.28 46.51
CA VAL A 480 -32.92 3.58 46.26
C VAL A 480 -33.45 2.74 45.09
N LYS A 481 -32.58 2.38 44.13
CA LYS A 481 -32.94 1.59 42.94
C LYS A 481 -33.10 0.09 43.20
N GLU A 482 -32.62 -0.42 44.32
CA GLU A 482 -32.68 -1.85 44.61
C GLU A 482 -34.11 -2.32 44.95
N TRP A 483 -34.41 -3.56 44.58
CA TRP A 483 -35.65 -4.26 44.93
C TRP A 483 -36.92 -3.70 44.27
N GLY A 484 -36.80 -3.02 43.13
CA GLY A 484 -37.93 -2.41 42.39
C GLY A 484 -39.00 -3.40 41.89
N MET A 485 -38.74 -4.71 41.90
CA MET A 485 -39.73 -5.74 41.59
C MET A 485 -40.67 -6.08 42.75
N MET A 486 -40.39 -5.61 43.97
CA MET A 486 -41.15 -5.98 45.16
C MET A 486 -42.39 -5.07 45.29
N GLU A 487 -43.57 -5.55 44.88
CA GLU A 487 -44.84 -4.79 44.92
C GLU A 487 -45.21 -4.25 46.31
N LEU A 488 -44.81 -4.95 47.38
CA LEU A 488 -45.03 -4.53 48.77
C LEU A 488 -44.17 -3.31 49.16
N LEU A 489 -43.12 -3.00 48.38
CA LEU A 489 -42.38 -1.77 48.51
C LEU A 489 -43.11 -0.71 47.69
N ASN A 490 -43.60 0.34 48.34
CA ASN A 490 -44.09 1.54 47.66
C ASN A 490 -42.89 2.36 47.12
N LYS A 491 -42.10 1.73 46.24
CA LYS A 491 -40.90 2.27 45.61
C LYS A 491 -41.06 2.28 44.09
N SER A 492 -40.29 3.13 43.43
CA SER A 492 -40.18 3.15 41.97
C SER A 492 -39.71 1.80 41.43
N HIS A 493 -40.28 1.38 40.30
CA HIS A 493 -39.94 0.14 39.59
C HIS A 493 -38.62 0.22 38.81
N HIS A 494 -37.62 0.91 39.39
CA HIS A 494 -36.33 1.19 38.75
C HIS A 494 -35.68 -0.08 38.22
N ASN A 495 -35.28 -0.01 36.95
CA ASN A 495 -34.71 -1.13 36.22
C ASN A 495 -33.80 -0.65 35.07
N ILE A 496 -33.09 -1.59 34.46
CA ILE A 496 -32.16 -1.34 33.34
C ILE A 496 -32.85 -0.69 32.12
N ARG A 497 -34.12 -0.98 31.84
CA ARG A 497 -34.85 -0.37 30.71
C ARG A 497 -35.14 1.11 30.92
N GLU A 498 -35.30 1.54 32.17
CA GLU A 498 -35.45 2.95 32.51
C GLU A 498 -34.11 3.69 32.44
N ASP A 499 -33.05 3.10 33.00
CA ASP A 499 -31.74 3.74 33.08
C ASP A 499 -30.95 3.71 31.76
N TYR A 500 -31.14 2.67 30.95
CA TYR A 500 -30.37 2.40 29.74
C TYR A 500 -31.26 1.94 28.56
N PRO A 501 -32.29 2.71 28.18
CA PRO A 501 -33.33 2.26 27.24
C PRO A 501 -32.78 1.80 25.88
N GLU A 502 -31.74 2.46 25.37
CA GLU A 502 -31.14 2.17 24.06
C GLU A 502 -30.40 0.82 23.99
N VAL A 503 -29.88 0.35 25.13
CA VAL A 503 -29.01 -0.83 25.20
C VAL A 503 -29.58 -1.93 26.10
N ALA A 504 -30.73 -1.71 26.72
CA ALA A 504 -31.32 -2.61 27.70
C ALA A 504 -31.54 -4.01 27.13
N GLU A 505 -32.13 -4.13 25.94
CA GLU A 505 -32.39 -5.46 25.35
C GLU A 505 -31.11 -6.23 24.99
N LEU A 506 -30.01 -5.52 24.69
CA LEU A 506 -28.70 -6.16 24.52
C LEU A 506 -28.17 -6.70 25.86
N ILE A 507 -28.26 -5.91 26.93
CA ILE A 507 -27.83 -6.30 28.27
C ILE A 507 -28.68 -7.48 28.79
N LEU A 508 -29.99 -7.44 28.54
CA LEU A 508 -30.98 -8.44 28.98
C LEU A 508 -31.09 -9.65 28.03
N SER A 509 -30.26 -9.74 27.00
CA SER A 509 -30.31 -10.81 25.98
C SER A 509 -29.93 -12.20 26.48
N GLY A 510 -29.41 -12.33 27.70
CA GLY A 510 -28.83 -13.57 28.19
C GLY A 510 -27.49 -13.94 27.54
N SER A 511 -26.89 -13.01 26.79
CA SER A 511 -25.53 -13.15 26.24
C SER A 511 -24.53 -12.29 27.00
N LYS A 512 -23.26 -12.70 27.03
CA LYS A 512 -22.17 -11.86 27.56
C LYS A 512 -21.74 -10.85 26.52
N GLY A 513 -21.36 -9.64 26.94
CA GLY A 513 -21.00 -8.61 25.99
C GLY A 513 -20.41 -7.37 26.63
N HIS A 514 -20.26 -6.35 25.79
CA HIS A 514 -20.03 -4.98 26.21
C HIS A 514 -20.74 -4.07 25.23
N VAL A 515 -21.16 -2.89 25.68
CA VAL A 515 -21.87 -1.91 24.89
C VAL A 515 -21.51 -0.51 25.36
N ARG A 516 -21.39 0.42 24.42
CA ARG A 516 -21.12 1.82 24.70
C ARG A 516 -22.43 2.58 24.91
N LEU A 517 -22.42 3.51 25.86
CA LEU A 517 -23.50 4.44 26.14
C LEU A 517 -23.31 5.76 25.37
N ALA A 518 -24.40 6.50 25.18
CA ALA A 518 -24.35 7.86 24.62
C ALA A 518 -23.45 8.82 25.42
N SER A 519 -23.29 8.58 26.73
CA SER A 519 -22.35 9.31 27.59
C SER A 519 -20.87 9.04 27.30
N GLY A 520 -20.57 8.07 26.42
CA GLY A 520 -19.23 7.59 26.12
C GLY A 520 -18.71 6.51 27.08
N SER A 521 -19.39 6.24 28.19
CA SER A 521 -19.01 5.11 29.07
C SER A 521 -19.30 3.76 28.42
N VAL A 522 -18.56 2.72 28.83
CA VAL A 522 -18.76 1.35 28.35
C VAL A 522 -19.33 0.50 29.48
N ILE A 523 -20.42 -0.20 29.19
CA ILE A 523 -20.97 -1.24 30.05
C ILE A 523 -20.41 -2.59 29.60
N VAL A 524 -19.75 -3.29 30.51
CA VAL A 524 -19.35 -4.69 30.34
C VAL A 524 -20.30 -5.56 31.17
N TYR A 525 -20.89 -6.58 30.56
CA TYR A 525 -21.92 -7.39 31.22
C TYR A 525 -21.76 -8.89 30.93
N ARG A 526 -22.15 -9.70 31.91
CA ARG A 526 -22.20 -11.15 31.79
C ARG A 526 -23.40 -11.73 32.53
N PRO A 527 -24.18 -12.63 31.90
CA PRO A 527 -25.21 -13.38 32.58
C PRO A 527 -24.60 -14.46 33.50
N PHE A 528 -25.23 -14.66 34.64
CA PHE A 528 -24.97 -15.71 35.61
C PHE A 528 -26.24 -16.52 35.81
N PHE A 529 -26.16 -17.84 35.66
CA PHE A 529 -27.30 -18.75 35.71
C PHE A 529 -27.27 -19.57 37.02
N PRO A 530 -27.89 -19.08 38.12
CA PRO A 530 -27.87 -19.77 39.41
C PRO A 530 -28.45 -21.20 39.35
N ASN A 531 -29.35 -21.43 38.39
CA ASN A 531 -30.17 -22.63 38.26
C ASN A 531 -30.06 -23.28 36.88
N LEU A 532 -28.87 -23.26 36.26
CA LEU A 532 -28.68 -23.77 34.90
C LEU A 532 -29.27 -25.18 34.66
N GLU A 533 -29.22 -26.05 35.68
CA GLU A 533 -29.70 -27.43 35.61
C GLU A 533 -31.24 -27.56 35.70
N THR A 534 -31.93 -26.60 36.34
CA THR A 534 -33.36 -26.73 36.69
C THR A 534 -34.24 -25.66 36.08
N ASP A 535 -33.73 -24.46 35.83
CA ASP A 535 -34.42 -23.37 35.14
C ASP A 535 -33.40 -22.46 34.43
N PRO A 536 -33.04 -22.76 33.16
CA PRO A 536 -32.04 -22.00 32.41
C PRO A 536 -32.53 -20.60 32.02
N ASN A 537 -33.81 -20.30 32.17
CA ASN A 537 -34.38 -18.99 31.83
C ASN A 537 -34.20 -17.96 32.95
N ILE A 538 -33.86 -18.40 34.16
CA ILE A 538 -33.56 -17.51 35.28
C ILE A 538 -32.05 -17.25 35.31
N PHE A 539 -31.70 -16.00 35.01
CA PHE A 539 -30.33 -15.52 35.12
C PHE A 539 -30.28 -14.14 35.76
N TRP A 540 -29.14 -13.84 36.35
CA TRP A 540 -28.78 -12.51 36.79
C TRP A 540 -27.72 -11.95 35.87
N ILE A 541 -27.53 -10.65 35.89
CA ILE A 541 -26.58 -9.97 35.01
C ILE A 541 -25.64 -9.18 35.91
N ILE A 542 -24.35 -9.54 35.83
CA ILE A 542 -23.29 -8.80 36.49
C ILE A 542 -22.82 -7.73 35.51
N ILE A 543 -22.87 -6.49 35.94
CA ILE A 543 -22.63 -5.30 35.11
C ILE A 543 -21.51 -4.48 35.74
N LYS A 544 -20.55 -4.04 34.93
CA LYS A 544 -19.54 -3.05 35.30
C LYS A 544 -19.55 -1.94 34.28
N GLN A 545 -19.70 -0.72 34.76
CA GLN A 545 -19.50 0.47 33.94
C GLN A 545 -18.05 0.94 34.08
N ILE A 546 -17.39 1.19 32.95
CA ILE A 546 -16.05 1.76 32.86
C ILE A 546 -16.07 3.02 31.97
N LYS A 547 -15.08 3.89 32.13
CA LYS A 547 -14.90 5.06 31.24
C LYS A 547 -14.62 4.56 29.81
N GLY A 548 -15.10 5.27 28.79
CA GLY A 548 -14.77 4.98 27.39
C GLY A 548 -13.37 5.42 26.98
N VAL A 549 -13.02 5.20 25.71
CA VAL A 549 -11.71 5.63 25.18
C VAL A 549 -11.64 7.14 25.17
N ASP A 550 -10.53 7.67 25.70
CA ASP A 550 -10.16 9.08 25.59
C ASP A 550 -9.14 9.18 24.45
N TYR A 551 -9.63 9.30 23.21
CA TYR A 551 -8.73 9.46 22.07
C TYR A 551 -8.05 10.83 22.13
N PRO A 552 -6.76 10.94 21.73
CA PRO A 552 -6.00 12.20 21.82
C PRO A 552 -6.58 13.32 20.97
N VAL A 553 -7.40 12.96 19.97
CA VAL A 553 -8.08 13.87 19.04
C VAL A 553 -9.48 13.36 18.74
N ASN A 554 -10.38 14.27 18.36
CA ASN A 554 -11.68 13.90 17.81
C ASN A 554 -11.57 13.48 16.32
N ALA A 555 -12.64 12.92 15.77
CA ALA A 555 -12.62 12.36 14.41
C ALA A 555 -12.34 13.41 13.34
N SER A 556 -12.81 14.65 13.52
CA SER A 556 -12.56 15.77 12.59
C SER A 556 -11.08 16.16 12.57
N ALA A 557 -10.50 16.42 13.73
CA ALA A 557 -9.09 16.78 13.86
C ALA A 557 -8.17 15.68 13.34
N TRP A 558 -8.49 14.41 13.63
CA TRP A 558 -7.80 13.26 13.04
C TRP A 558 -7.88 13.27 11.50
N PHE A 559 -9.06 13.52 10.96
CA PHE A 559 -9.27 13.54 9.51
C PHE A 559 -8.47 14.67 8.85
N ASP A 560 -8.43 15.86 9.47
CA ASP A 560 -7.69 17.02 8.98
C ASP A 560 -6.17 16.76 8.99
N GLU A 561 -5.60 16.27 10.09
CA GLU A 561 -4.18 15.93 10.19
C GLU A 561 -3.77 14.84 9.19
N ALA A 562 -4.58 13.79 9.06
CA ALA A 562 -4.35 12.74 8.06
C ALA A 562 -4.43 13.28 6.62
N THR A 563 -5.36 14.19 6.35
CA THR A 563 -5.51 14.83 5.03
C THR A 563 -4.32 15.71 4.71
N LYS A 564 -3.87 16.52 5.67
CA LYS A 564 -2.66 17.34 5.56
C LYS A 564 -1.46 16.48 5.19
N ALA A 565 -1.23 15.39 5.91
CA ALA A 565 -0.17 14.43 5.63
C ALA A 565 -0.29 13.78 4.25
N ILE A 566 -1.46 13.26 3.86
CA ILE A 566 -1.68 12.66 2.52
C ILE A 566 -1.44 13.67 1.40
N ASN A 567 -1.86 14.94 1.58
CA ASN A 567 -1.69 15.99 0.58
C ASN A 567 -0.21 16.28 0.28
N THR A 568 0.70 16.11 1.25
CA THR A 568 2.14 16.22 0.98
C THR A 568 2.65 15.16 0.01
N GLY A 569 2.06 13.96 0.00
CA GLY A 569 2.34 12.93 -0.99
C GLY A 569 1.84 13.34 -2.38
N LEU A 570 0.61 13.88 -2.45
CA LEU A 570 0.05 14.40 -3.70
C LEU A 570 0.87 15.57 -4.27
N ALA A 571 1.47 16.41 -3.41
CA ALA A 571 2.38 17.47 -3.84
C ALA A 571 3.62 16.91 -4.57
N ILE A 572 4.20 15.81 -4.09
CA ILE A 572 5.29 15.11 -4.79
C ILE A 572 4.84 14.67 -6.18
N ALA A 573 3.62 14.13 -6.31
CA ALA A 573 3.09 13.71 -7.61
C ALA A 573 2.82 14.91 -8.56
N SER A 574 2.43 16.07 -8.02
CA SER A 574 2.28 17.31 -8.80
C SER A 574 3.62 17.80 -9.32
N ILE A 575 4.64 17.90 -8.46
CA ILE A 575 5.99 18.31 -8.82
C ILE A 575 6.60 17.33 -9.85
N ALA A 576 6.36 16.03 -9.69
CA ALA A 576 6.76 15.04 -10.68
C ALA A 576 6.13 15.30 -12.06
N GLY A 577 4.86 15.71 -12.09
CA GLY A 577 4.16 16.11 -13.32
C GLY A 577 4.73 17.38 -13.95
N GLU A 578 5.01 18.40 -13.13
CA GLU A 578 5.62 19.66 -13.55
C GLU A 578 7.04 19.42 -14.12
N GLU A 579 7.87 18.66 -13.42
CA GLU A 579 9.21 18.28 -13.90
C GLU A 579 9.14 17.52 -15.22
N ALA A 580 8.26 16.51 -15.32
CA ALA A 580 8.10 15.76 -16.57
C ALA A 580 7.67 16.67 -17.73
N THR A 581 6.76 17.61 -17.48
CA THR A 581 6.29 18.58 -18.49
C THR A 581 7.40 19.54 -18.90
N GLY A 582 8.17 20.06 -17.95
CA GLY A 582 9.33 20.93 -18.23
C GLY A 582 10.39 20.23 -19.06
N ILE A 583 10.68 18.96 -18.73
CA ILE A 583 11.61 18.13 -19.49
C ILE A 583 11.12 17.88 -20.93
N MET A 584 9.83 17.55 -21.10
CA MET A 584 9.23 17.35 -22.43
C MET A 584 9.29 18.62 -23.28
N SER A 585 9.02 19.79 -22.68
CA SER A 585 9.11 21.09 -23.36
C SER A 585 10.54 21.41 -23.82
N GLU A 586 11.55 21.10 -22.99
CA GLU A 586 12.96 21.21 -23.39
C GLU A 586 13.30 20.26 -24.55
N MET A 587 12.83 19.02 -24.50
CA MET A 587 13.01 18.05 -25.60
C MET A 587 12.36 18.50 -26.91
N GLU A 588 11.16 19.08 -26.85
CA GLU A 588 10.47 19.63 -28.01
C GLU A 588 11.29 20.77 -28.63
N SER A 589 11.69 21.77 -27.83
CA SER A 589 12.46 22.92 -28.32
C SER A 589 13.83 22.51 -28.91
N THR A 590 14.51 21.53 -28.30
CA THR A 590 15.78 21.02 -28.80
C THR A 590 15.61 20.25 -30.10
N THR A 591 14.50 19.50 -30.24
CA THR A 591 14.14 18.79 -31.47
C THR A 591 13.81 19.76 -32.59
N GLU A 592 12.96 20.77 -32.34
CA GLU A 592 12.64 21.81 -33.32
C GLU A 592 13.90 22.55 -33.78
N ARG A 593 14.78 22.96 -32.86
CA ARG A 593 16.05 23.60 -33.19
C ARG A 593 16.94 22.69 -34.06
N ASN A 594 17.04 21.41 -33.73
CA ASN A 594 17.84 20.45 -34.50
C ASN A 594 17.26 20.22 -35.91
N VAL A 595 15.93 20.17 -36.04
CA VAL A 595 15.23 20.06 -37.33
C VAL A 595 15.45 21.34 -38.15
N LEU A 596 15.33 22.52 -37.55
CA LEU A 596 15.60 23.80 -38.20
C LEU A 596 17.05 23.89 -38.69
N ILE A 597 18.04 23.54 -37.86
CA ILE A 597 19.45 23.49 -38.27
C ILE A 597 19.63 22.54 -39.45
N SER A 598 18.98 21.38 -39.43
CA SER A 598 19.03 20.41 -40.53
C SER A 598 18.46 21.00 -41.83
N TYR A 599 17.33 21.73 -41.76
CA TYR A 599 16.78 22.45 -42.91
C TYR A 599 17.68 23.58 -43.41
N ILE A 600 18.35 24.32 -42.51
CA ILE A 600 19.31 25.36 -42.88
C ILE A 600 20.52 24.74 -43.60
N ILE A 601 21.08 23.64 -43.08
CA ILE A 601 22.20 22.93 -43.70
C ILE A 601 21.80 22.40 -45.08
N LEU A 602 20.61 21.79 -45.19
CA LEU A 602 20.09 21.29 -46.47
C LEU A 602 19.87 22.44 -47.47
N GLY A 603 19.23 23.52 -47.03
CA GLY A 603 18.98 24.71 -47.84
C GLY A 603 20.28 25.37 -48.31
N PHE A 604 21.28 25.47 -47.43
CA PHE A 604 22.61 25.98 -47.78
C PHE A 604 23.31 25.07 -48.79
N ALA A 605 23.24 23.75 -48.63
CA ALA A 605 23.80 22.80 -49.59
C ALA A 605 23.15 22.93 -50.99
N VAL A 606 21.82 23.05 -51.03
CA VAL A 606 21.06 23.30 -52.28
C VAL A 606 21.44 24.64 -52.88
N PHE A 607 21.57 25.69 -52.07
CA PHE A 607 21.99 27.02 -52.53
C PHE A 607 23.40 26.99 -53.15
N VAL A 608 24.37 26.38 -52.47
CA VAL A 608 25.75 26.21 -52.99
C VAL A 608 25.73 25.43 -54.30
N PHE A 609 24.90 24.38 -54.40
CA PHE A 609 24.74 23.61 -55.63
C PHE A 609 24.14 24.44 -56.78
N ILE A 610 23.07 25.20 -56.54
CA ILE A 610 22.44 26.07 -57.55
C ILE A 610 23.42 27.16 -57.99
N TYR A 611 24.06 27.83 -57.03
CA TYR A 611 25.05 28.88 -57.29
C TYR A 611 26.19 28.33 -58.16
N PHE A 612 26.73 27.17 -57.78
CA PHE A 612 27.77 26.49 -58.53
C PHE A 612 27.33 26.11 -59.94
N PHE A 613 26.16 25.50 -60.09
CA PHE A 613 25.63 25.10 -61.39
C PHE A 613 25.50 26.31 -62.32
N ARG A 614 24.95 27.41 -61.80
CA ARG A 614 24.78 28.66 -62.54
C ARG A 614 26.13 29.29 -62.90
N TRP A 615 27.09 29.27 -61.97
CA TRP A 615 28.43 29.78 -62.20
C TRP A 615 29.20 28.92 -63.22
N SER A 616 29.20 27.60 -63.08
CA SER A 616 29.84 26.64 -63.99
C SER A 616 29.31 26.78 -65.42
N ARG A 617 27.98 26.89 -65.56
CA ARG A 617 27.33 27.12 -66.86
C ARG A 617 27.81 28.40 -67.53
N ASN A 618 27.86 29.52 -66.80
CA ASN A 618 28.13 30.83 -67.40
C ASN A 618 29.62 31.14 -67.56
N ARG A 619 30.46 30.67 -66.62
CA ARG A 619 31.89 30.95 -66.63
C ARG A 619 32.69 29.88 -67.37
N VAL A 620 32.15 28.68 -67.55
CA VAL A 620 32.93 27.61 -68.18
C VAL A 620 32.22 27.02 -69.39
N LEU A 621 31.01 26.47 -69.22
CA LEU A 621 30.33 25.72 -70.28
C LEU A 621 30.03 26.61 -71.50
N LYS A 622 29.42 27.80 -71.30
CA LYS A 622 29.07 28.73 -72.38
C LYS A 622 30.29 29.23 -73.18
N PRO A 623 31.38 29.71 -72.57
CA PRO A 623 32.60 30.08 -73.30
C PRO A 623 33.22 28.95 -74.10
N ILE A 624 33.30 27.74 -73.54
CA ILE A 624 33.81 26.56 -74.26
C ILE A 624 32.91 26.24 -75.46
N GLN A 625 31.59 26.32 -75.29
CA GLN A 625 30.63 26.15 -76.39
C GLN A 625 30.82 27.23 -77.47
N LYS A 626 31.03 28.49 -77.08
CA LYS A 626 31.35 29.58 -78.02
C LYS A 626 32.64 29.31 -78.79
N LEU A 627 33.70 28.88 -78.10
CA LEU A 627 34.99 28.51 -78.71
C LEU A 627 34.84 27.33 -79.66
N THR A 628 34.06 26.33 -79.27
CA THR A 628 33.78 25.15 -80.12
C THR A 628 33.03 25.57 -81.38
N GLY A 629 31.98 26.38 -81.23
CA GLY A 629 31.23 26.92 -82.38
C GLY A 629 32.07 27.85 -83.27
N ALA A 630 32.97 28.65 -82.69
CA ALA A 630 33.91 29.47 -83.44
C ALA A 630 34.90 28.64 -84.23
N THR A 631 35.44 27.58 -83.62
CA THR A 631 36.35 26.63 -84.27
C THR A 631 35.66 25.98 -85.46
N GLN A 632 34.39 25.61 -85.32
CA GLN A 632 33.59 25.06 -86.40
C GLN A 632 33.38 26.08 -87.54
N LYS A 633 33.08 27.35 -87.24
CA LYS A 633 32.97 28.40 -88.27
C LYS A 633 34.27 28.63 -89.05
N ILE A 634 35.41 28.60 -88.36
CA ILE A 634 36.72 28.68 -89.01
C ILE A 634 36.95 27.45 -89.91
N ALA A 635 36.57 26.25 -89.45
CA ALA A 635 36.66 25.03 -90.26
C ALA A 635 35.74 25.06 -91.50
N GLU A 636 34.60 25.75 -91.42
CA GLU A 636 33.66 26.00 -92.52
C GLU A 636 34.11 27.15 -93.47
N GLY A 637 35.24 27.82 -93.16
CA GLY A 637 35.87 28.82 -94.03
C GLY A 637 35.61 30.29 -93.66
N ASP A 638 34.89 30.58 -92.57
CA ASP A 638 34.70 31.94 -92.06
C ASP A 638 35.84 32.33 -91.10
N PHE A 639 36.98 32.74 -91.68
CA PHE A 639 38.16 33.20 -90.95
C PHE A 639 38.01 34.61 -90.36
N SER A 640 36.89 35.30 -90.59
CA SER A 640 36.64 36.64 -90.04
C SER A 640 36.02 36.58 -88.63
N TYR A 641 35.49 35.42 -88.24
CA TYR A 641 34.85 35.24 -86.94
C TYR A 641 35.87 35.32 -85.79
N ARG A 642 35.55 36.08 -84.75
CA ARG A 642 36.34 36.21 -83.52
C ARG A 642 35.49 35.88 -82.30
N VAL A 643 36.10 35.23 -81.32
CA VAL A 643 35.42 34.82 -80.09
C VAL A 643 35.51 35.96 -79.08
N ASP A 644 34.35 36.55 -78.75
CA ASP A 644 34.23 37.50 -77.66
C ASP A 644 34.07 36.77 -76.32
N VAL A 645 35.20 36.56 -75.63
CA VAL A 645 35.26 36.02 -74.27
C VAL A 645 36.03 36.97 -73.37
N LYS A 646 35.30 37.74 -72.56
CA LYS A 646 35.85 38.68 -71.57
C LYS A 646 36.19 37.99 -70.25
N GLN A 647 36.98 36.93 -70.29
CA GLN A 647 37.40 36.19 -69.09
C GLN A 647 38.87 36.44 -68.79
N GLY A 648 39.21 36.64 -67.52
CA GLY A 648 40.59 36.84 -67.05
C GLY A 648 41.24 35.56 -66.55
N ASP A 649 40.81 34.41 -67.07
CA ASP A 649 41.24 33.07 -66.68
C ASP A 649 41.76 32.28 -67.90
N GLU A 650 42.05 31.00 -67.70
CA GLU A 650 42.60 30.11 -68.73
C GLU A 650 41.71 30.02 -69.98
N ILE A 651 40.40 30.18 -69.85
CA ILE A 651 39.46 30.15 -70.98
C ILE A 651 39.55 31.45 -71.78
N GLY A 652 39.69 32.59 -71.11
CA GLY A 652 39.95 33.87 -71.80
C GLY A 652 41.26 33.87 -72.58
N ILE A 653 42.31 33.27 -72.02
CA ILE A 653 43.60 33.09 -72.72
C ILE A 653 43.42 32.19 -73.93
N LEU A 654 42.70 31.08 -73.78
CA LEU A 654 42.41 30.18 -74.89
C LEU A 654 41.64 30.91 -76.00
N ALA A 655 40.66 31.74 -75.64
CA ALA A 655 39.92 32.55 -76.61
C ALA A 655 40.81 33.59 -77.31
N ASN A 656 41.72 34.23 -76.57
CA ASN A 656 42.67 35.18 -77.15
C ASN A 656 43.65 34.49 -78.10
N ASN A 657 44.22 33.35 -77.69
CA ASN A 657 45.11 32.55 -78.53
C ASN A 657 44.37 32.02 -79.77
N PHE A 658 43.11 31.63 -79.64
CA PHE A 658 42.26 31.28 -80.76
C PHE A 658 42.07 32.47 -81.72
N ASN A 659 41.82 33.67 -81.20
CA ASN A 659 41.70 34.87 -82.04
C ASN A 659 43.03 35.21 -82.75
N ILE A 660 44.17 35.07 -82.09
CA ILE A 660 45.51 35.24 -82.71
C ILE A 660 45.69 34.23 -83.86
N MET A 661 45.40 32.95 -83.63
CA MET A 661 45.45 31.93 -84.67
C MET A 661 44.48 32.27 -85.84
N ALA A 662 43.28 32.78 -85.53
CA ALA A 662 42.32 33.22 -86.54
C ALA A 662 42.82 34.43 -87.34
N ASP A 663 43.52 35.38 -86.71
CA ASP A 663 44.16 36.53 -87.37
C ASP A 663 45.30 36.06 -88.29
N GLU A 664 46.15 35.14 -87.84
CA GLU A 664 47.20 34.55 -88.66
C GLU A 664 46.64 33.82 -89.88
N LEU A 665 45.61 32.98 -89.69
CA LEU A 665 44.92 32.29 -90.79
C LEU A 665 44.25 33.27 -91.76
N MET A 666 43.57 34.30 -91.25
CA MET A 666 42.95 35.33 -92.08
C MET A 666 43.99 36.10 -92.89
N ASN A 667 45.13 36.44 -92.29
CA ASN A 667 46.24 37.10 -92.99
C ASN A 667 46.87 36.19 -94.04
N ASP A 668 47.14 34.91 -93.73
CA ASP A 668 47.71 33.95 -94.69
C ASP A 668 46.77 33.74 -95.88
N ILE A 669 45.45 33.59 -95.63
CA ILE A 669 44.45 33.45 -96.69
C ILE A 669 44.30 34.75 -97.50
N THR A 670 44.34 35.92 -96.85
CA THR A 670 44.30 37.21 -97.55
C THR A 670 45.53 37.41 -98.42
N MET A 671 46.72 37.08 -97.91
CA MET A 671 47.97 37.11 -98.69
C MET A 671 47.95 36.11 -99.84
N ARG A 672 47.44 34.89 -99.64
CA ARG A 672 47.23 33.91 -100.72
C ARG A 672 46.27 34.46 -101.78
N LYS A 673 45.11 35.00 -101.40
CA LYS A 673 44.16 35.61 -102.35
C LYS A 673 44.76 36.80 -103.11
N GLN A 674 45.56 37.64 -102.45
CA GLN A 674 46.25 38.75 -103.11
C GLN A 674 47.35 38.25 -104.06
N ALA A 675 48.07 37.19 -103.68
CA ALA A 675 49.07 36.56 -104.54
C ALA A 675 48.42 35.91 -105.77
N GLU A 676 47.30 35.19 -105.60
CA GLU A 676 46.48 34.66 -106.70
C GLU A 676 45.94 35.77 -107.59
N GLY A 677 45.46 36.88 -107.01
CA GLY A 677 45.01 38.06 -107.73
C GLY A 677 46.15 38.70 -108.55
N ARG A 678 47.35 38.84 -107.98
CA ARG A 678 48.55 39.31 -108.69
C ARG A 678 49.00 38.37 -109.80
N LEU A 679 48.99 37.06 -109.55
CA LEU A 679 49.34 36.06 -110.56
C LEU A 679 48.33 36.08 -111.72
N SER A 680 47.05 36.21 -111.40
CA SER A 680 45.97 36.38 -112.40
C SER A 680 46.17 37.67 -113.19
N ALA A 681 46.46 38.79 -112.54
CA ALA A 681 46.76 40.06 -113.20
C ALA A 681 47.95 39.92 -114.15
N GLN A 682 49.07 39.34 -113.68
CA GLN A 682 50.26 39.09 -114.50
C GLN A 682 49.92 38.21 -115.70
N TYR A 683 49.24 37.09 -115.51
CA TYR A 683 48.83 36.20 -116.60
C TYR A 683 47.98 36.93 -117.64
N TYR A 684 46.97 37.70 -117.22
CA TYR A 684 46.11 38.46 -118.14
C TYR A 684 46.88 39.58 -118.84
N VAL A 685 47.78 40.28 -118.15
CA VAL A 685 48.64 41.32 -118.75
C VAL A 685 49.57 40.71 -119.78
N THR A 686 50.24 39.60 -119.47
CA THR A 686 51.10 38.87 -120.42
C THR A 686 50.30 38.37 -121.61
N LYS A 687 49.09 37.83 -121.39
CA LYS A 687 48.20 37.40 -122.46
C LYS A 687 47.80 38.56 -123.38
N VAL A 688 47.38 39.69 -122.82
CA VAL A 688 47.01 40.88 -123.59
C VAL A 688 48.20 41.44 -124.37
N LEU A 689 49.40 41.46 -123.78
CA LEU A 689 50.63 41.84 -124.47
C LEU A 689 50.99 40.88 -125.63
N ALA A 690 50.74 39.58 -125.47
CA ALA A 690 51.00 38.59 -126.51
C ALA A 690 49.98 38.62 -127.66
N GLU A 691 48.72 38.98 -127.39
CA GLU A 691 47.62 38.98 -128.37
C GLU A 691 47.44 40.33 -129.08
N SER A 692 48.09 41.40 -128.64
CA SER A 692 47.94 42.74 -129.21
C SER A 692 49.07 43.07 -130.18
N ALA A 693 48.75 43.58 -131.37
CA ALA A 693 49.74 43.91 -132.40
C ALA A 693 50.53 45.20 -132.11
N THR A 694 49.97 46.11 -131.28
CA THR A 694 50.60 47.39 -130.91
C THR A 694 50.33 47.78 -129.45
N ILE A 695 51.23 48.57 -128.86
CA ILE A 695 51.10 49.09 -127.47
C ILE A 695 49.82 49.93 -127.30
N LYS A 696 49.38 50.62 -128.36
CA LYS A 696 48.17 51.48 -128.32
C LYS A 696 46.87 50.69 -128.16
N GLU A 697 46.83 49.43 -128.62
CA GLU A 697 45.71 48.50 -128.39
C GLU A 697 45.79 47.77 -127.05
N ALA A 698 47.00 47.42 -126.61
CA ALA A 698 47.21 46.66 -125.38
C ALA A 698 46.89 47.48 -124.13
N LEU A 699 47.19 48.78 -124.14
CA LEU A 699 47.15 49.64 -122.95
C LEU A 699 45.78 49.67 -122.23
N PRO A 700 44.63 49.93 -122.88
CA PRO A 700 43.34 49.93 -122.19
C PRO A 700 42.93 48.54 -121.68
N LYS A 701 43.32 47.46 -122.37
CA LYS A 701 43.03 46.08 -121.97
C LYS A 701 43.88 45.64 -120.77
N ILE A 702 45.15 46.05 -120.71
CA ILE A 702 46.06 45.86 -119.57
C ILE A 702 45.50 46.60 -118.34
N LEU A 703 45.12 47.87 -118.50
CA LEU A 703 44.55 48.67 -117.43
C LEU A 703 43.27 48.03 -116.87
N LYS A 704 42.36 47.58 -117.74
CA LYS A 704 41.15 46.85 -117.33
C LYS A 704 41.46 45.53 -116.62
N ALA A 705 42.46 44.77 -117.08
CA ALA A 705 42.86 43.52 -116.45
C ALA A 705 43.45 43.72 -115.05
N ILE A 706 44.33 44.72 -114.89
CA ILE A 706 44.93 45.08 -113.59
C ILE A 706 43.84 45.54 -112.63
N CYS A 707 42.95 46.44 -113.08
CA CYS A 707 41.85 46.94 -112.25
C CYS A 707 40.87 45.83 -111.84
N THR A 708 40.53 44.92 -112.74
CA THR A 708 39.63 43.79 -112.40
C THR A 708 40.30 42.81 -111.41
N ALA A 709 41.57 42.50 -111.62
CA ALA A 709 42.30 41.54 -110.78
C ALA A 709 42.67 42.11 -109.40
N LEU A 710 42.84 43.42 -109.27
CA LEU A 710 43.09 44.12 -108.01
C LEU A 710 41.83 44.73 -107.38
N GLN A 711 40.65 44.53 -108.00
CA GLN A 711 39.37 45.13 -107.60
C GLN A 711 39.43 46.67 -107.45
N TRP A 712 40.10 47.33 -108.38
CA TRP A 712 40.14 48.80 -108.47
C TRP A 712 39.12 49.28 -109.48
N ASP A 713 38.40 50.35 -109.16
CA ASP A 713 37.50 51.00 -110.10
C ASP A 713 38.31 51.69 -111.21
N LEU A 714 38.03 51.33 -112.46
CA LEU A 714 38.65 51.96 -113.63
C LEU A 714 37.84 53.23 -113.96
N GLY A 715 38.34 54.40 -113.55
CA GLY A 715 37.78 55.69 -113.98
C GLY A 715 37.99 55.89 -115.49
N GLU A 716 36.97 56.37 -116.20
CA GLU A 716 37.08 56.75 -117.61
C GLU A 716 38.19 57.81 -117.77
N ILE A 717 39.14 57.57 -118.69
CA ILE A 717 40.21 58.50 -119.06
C ILE A 717 39.74 59.40 -120.19
#